data_AF-A0A6A5ENQ3-F1
#
_entry.id   AF-A0A6A5ENQ3-F1
#
_cell.length_a   1.000
_cell.length_b   1.000
_cell.length_c   1.000
_cell.angle_alpha   90.00
_cell.angle_beta   90.00
_cell.angle_gamma   90.00
#
_symmetry.space_group_name_H-M   'P 1'
#
loop_
_entity.id
_entity.type
_entity.pdbx_description
1 polymer ?
#
loop_
_entity_poly.entity_id
_entity_poly.type
_entity_poly.pdbx_seq_one_letter_code
_entity_poly.pdbx_strand_id
1 'polypeptide(L)'
;MTSLAQQLKRLALPQSDPNLLTRREVASLLFDPKDAAAMDRSTFYALGCTGLEELLGIEPAFLEFQDTLFSRASVTLERSVQSKEVNEKLDAGVSLFLARLCPYFLLKPAHKCIEWLLHRFHIQLYNSESLLACALPYHDTNVFVRVVQLLRIKDATNRWNWLHGLQKPGVPLSRATLVTHCYSDLSFMDFICSLVTKSIQAYSGLSGSCSQLRVIFSFYASTIVASLDAVDNVSDDIIAKLLPYVNKGLKSALTDYKAATYMIVCQLAVKVVMEASLVDTLAAHVAKSLLREPVLAREGLGCLTVLLQNQKDGAAGPSLLLDEYLGQTHLSADNMSELNRRLLPLVRLLENSSGKYQIMADSDTSLLLSLKHPQPAVRVSALEHLMGAISSGQQQSLDQTFLKDSVLERLRDDSLEVVAAALRVLEVLLDVLDPEDAVACLLTLLHRVDLSADESWLPVLKEVVRLLSDPRLGKEDADLLQRTGWRLLPFLAITSVSQLRLAAYIAKSSVVAQHPLTQNWAQELDEVMEKRSDPDFVGLANERLVSTVTKNLTSMEHFSRRDALLLLFFPVFVLGLVVRATQHLLTAQRVYTLLEAPLLDAIGHATGATQEVEPLGSAPPSFSAALTLFLQQPDRWFSVVLVSLLRDFICSLRCHDNTFRGFSKLDKPF
;
A
#
# COMPACT_ATOMS: atom_id res chain seq x y z
N MET A 1 -6.55 -39.38 -53.11
CA MET A 1 -5.13 -39.65 -52.78
C MET A 1 -5.05 -40.95 -51.99
N THR A 2 -4.06 -41.81 -52.24
CA THR A 2 -3.89 -43.09 -51.52
C THR A 2 -3.28 -42.88 -50.13
N SER A 3 -3.51 -43.82 -49.20
CA SER A 3 -2.97 -43.77 -47.81
C SER A 3 -1.45 -43.61 -47.78
N LEU A 4 -0.73 -44.31 -48.67
CA LEU A 4 0.72 -44.19 -48.82
C LEU A 4 1.15 -42.80 -49.31
N ALA A 5 0.41 -42.19 -50.24
CA ALA A 5 0.70 -40.83 -50.70
C ALA A 5 0.50 -39.79 -49.58
N GLN A 6 -0.46 -39.99 -48.69
CA GLN A 6 -0.63 -39.15 -47.49
C GLN A 6 0.50 -39.36 -46.46
N GLN A 7 0.96 -40.60 -46.27
CA GLN A 7 2.09 -40.91 -45.39
C GLN A 7 3.41 -40.32 -45.92
N LEU A 8 3.68 -40.45 -47.22
CA LEU A 8 4.85 -39.83 -47.86
C LEU A 8 4.80 -38.30 -47.82
N LYS A 9 3.61 -37.70 -48.00
CA LYS A 9 3.42 -36.24 -47.85
C LYS A 9 3.71 -35.77 -46.42
N ARG A 10 3.38 -36.57 -45.40
CA ARG A 10 3.67 -36.25 -43.98
C ARG A 10 5.15 -36.39 -43.62
N LEU A 11 5.89 -37.26 -44.31
CA LEU A 11 7.32 -37.51 -44.09
C LEU A 11 8.24 -36.62 -44.95
N ALA A 12 7.68 -35.91 -45.94
CA ALA A 12 8.44 -35.02 -46.80
C ALA A 12 8.98 -33.83 -45.99
N LEU A 13 10.31 -33.72 -45.91
CA LEU A 13 10.98 -32.58 -45.29
C LEU A 13 10.95 -31.38 -46.26
N PRO A 14 11.00 -30.12 -45.77
CA PRO A 14 11.09 -28.94 -46.64
C PRO A 14 12.25 -29.00 -47.64
N GLN A 15 13.33 -29.72 -47.28
CA GLN A 15 14.53 -29.97 -48.07
C GLN A 15 14.31 -30.94 -49.25
N SER A 16 13.22 -31.73 -49.22
CA SER A 16 12.89 -32.73 -50.24
C SER A 16 12.19 -32.15 -51.47
N ASP A 17 11.98 -30.83 -51.52
CA ASP A 17 11.21 -30.21 -52.59
C ASP A 17 12.02 -30.14 -53.90
N PRO A 18 11.60 -30.83 -54.98
CA PRO A 18 12.29 -30.79 -56.27
C PRO A 18 12.34 -29.39 -56.91
N ASN A 19 11.49 -28.45 -56.47
CA ASN A 19 11.53 -27.06 -56.91
C ASN A 19 12.74 -26.29 -56.37
N LEU A 20 13.37 -26.74 -55.27
CA LEU A 20 14.63 -26.15 -54.80
C LEU A 20 15.81 -26.47 -55.73
N LEU A 21 15.71 -27.55 -56.51
CA LEU A 21 16.73 -28.00 -57.46
C LEU A 21 16.51 -27.45 -58.88
N THR A 22 15.28 -27.06 -59.22
CA THR A 22 14.92 -26.56 -60.55
C THR A 22 14.85 -25.03 -60.54
N ARG A 23 15.93 -24.39 -61.02
CA ARG A 23 16.13 -22.93 -61.12
C ARG A 23 15.18 -22.19 -62.08
N ARG A 24 13.98 -22.69 -62.35
CA ARG A 24 13.05 -22.10 -63.34
C ARG A 24 12.32 -20.86 -62.80
N GLU A 25 11.96 -20.88 -61.53
CA GLU A 25 11.35 -19.77 -60.80
C GLU A 25 11.88 -19.79 -59.37
N VAL A 26 12.18 -18.63 -58.80
CA VAL A 26 12.68 -18.51 -57.42
C VAL A 26 11.79 -17.55 -56.64
N ALA A 27 11.50 -17.89 -55.39
CA ALA A 27 10.72 -17.03 -54.50
C ALA A 27 11.43 -15.69 -54.29
N SER A 28 10.74 -14.59 -54.59
CA SER A 28 11.29 -13.23 -54.49
C SER A 28 10.20 -12.26 -54.02
N LEU A 29 10.55 -11.42 -53.06
CA LEU A 29 9.66 -10.36 -52.58
C LEU A 29 9.70 -9.17 -53.55
N LEU A 30 10.90 -8.80 -54.00
CA LEU A 30 11.17 -7.59 -54.79
C LEU A 30 11.04 -7.77 -56.31
N PHE A 31 11.31 -8.96 -56.83
CA PHE A 31 11.41 -9.23 -58.26
C PHE A 31 10.33 -10.21 -58.72
N ASP A 32 10.10 -10.27 -60.03
CA ASP A 32 9.32 -11.36 -60.61
C ASP A 32 10.06 -12.70 -60.40
N PRO A 33 9.38 -13.81 -60.06
CA PRO A 33 10.04 -15.08 -59.82
C PRO A 33 10.92 -15.59 -60.97
N LYS A 34 10.62 -15.22 -62.22
CA LYS A 34 11.42 -15.60 -63.39
C LYS A 34 12.67 -14.73 -63.52
N ASP A 35 12.54 -13.43 -63.30
CA ASP A 35 13.67 -12.50 -63.32
C ASP A 35 14.64 -12.81 -62.16
N ALA A 36 14.11 -13.08 -60.97
CA ALA A 36 14.89 -13.49 -59.80
C ALA A 36 15.70 -14.78 -60.05
N ALA A 37 15.17 -15.71 -60.86
CA ALA A 37 15.84 -16.96 -61.19
C ALA A 37 17.09 -16.76 -62.07
N ALA A 38 17.16 -15.65 -62.81
CA ALA A 38 18.31 -15.27 -63.63
C ALA A 38 19.41 -14.54 -62.82
N MET A 39 19.12 -14.14 -61.58
CA MET A 39 20.05 -13.38 -60.74
C MET A 39 20.97 -14.29 -59.92
N ASP A 40 22.22 -13.87 -59.79
CA ASP A 40 23.23 -14.59 -59.00
C ASP A 40 23.12 -14.30 -57.50
N ARG A 41 23.61 -15.26 -56.71
CA ARG A 41 23.65 -15.19 -55.24
C ARG A 41 24.43 -13.97 -54.73
N SER A 42 25.52 -13.60 -55.40
CA SER A 42 26.30 -12.40 -55.08
C SER A 42 25.50 -11.11 -55.22
N THR A 43 24.57 -11.06 -56.17
CA THR A 43 23.68 -9.91 -56.39
C THR A 43 22.70 -9.75 -55.25
N PHE A 44 22.06 -10.85 -54.83
CA PHE A 44 21.17 -10.83 -53.65
C PHE A 44 21.92 -10.50 -52.36
N TYR A 45 23.14 -11.01 -52.21
CA TYR A 45 23.99 -10.69 -51.06
C TYR A 45 24.33 -9.19 -51.02
N ALA A 46 24.83 -8.63 -52.12
CA ALA A 46 25.15 -7.21 -52.22
C ALA A 46 23.90 -6.35 -51.93
N LEU A 47 22.75 -6.72 -52.49
CA LEU A 47 21.48 -6.05 -52.24
C LEU A 47 21.10 -6.06 -50.75
N GLY A 48 21.23 -7.22 -50.09
CA GLY A 48 20.97 -7.39 -48.67
C GLY A 48 21.90 -6.56 -47.78
N CYS A 49 23.20 -6.52 -48.11
CA CYS A 49 24.18 -5.70 -47.40
C CYS A 49 23.88 -4.21 -47.55
N THR A 50 23.55 -3.72 -48.74
CA THR A 50 23.13 -2.32 -48.94
C THR A 50 21.86 -2.00 -48.15
N GLY A 51 20.90 -2.94 -48.09
CA GLY A 51 19.73 -2.79 -47.23
C GLY A 51 20.08 -2.67 -45.75
N LEU A 52 21.02 -3.50 -45.27
CA LEU A 52 21.48 -3.47 -43.88
C LEU A 52 22.19 -2.15 -43.56
N GLU A 53 23.08 -1.68 -44.44
CA GLU A 53 23.79 -0.40 -44.28
C GLU A 53 22.81 0.79 -44.19
N GLU A 54 21.78 0.81 -45.04
CA GLU A 54 20.71 1.81 -44.99
C GLU A 54 19.91 1.72 -43.67
N LEU A 55 19.62 0.51 -43.16
CA LEU A 55 18.95 0.32 -41.87
C LEU A 55 19.83 0.73 -40.69
N LEU A 56 21.13 0.49 -40.74
CA LEU A 56 22.08 0.91 -39.69
C LEU A 56 22.14 2.43 -39.55
N GLY A 57 21.90 3.16 -40.63
CA GLY A 57 21.74 4.62 -40.60
C GLY A 57 20.48 5.09 -39.84
N ILE A 58 19.51 4.19 -39.60
CA ILE A 58 18.24 4.47 -38.90
C ILE A 58 18.26 3.89 -37.48
N GLU A 59 18.68 2.62 -37.35
CA GLU A 59 18.64 1.84 -36.13
C GLU A 59 19.96 1.07 -35.93
N PRO A 60 20.82 1.51 -35.00
CA PRO A 60 22.11 0.87 -34.72
C PRO A 60 21.99 -0.58 -34.23
N ALA A 61 20.84 -0.98 -33.68
CA ALA A 61 20.61 -2.33 -33.17
C ALA A 61 20.75 -3.42 -34.25
N PHE A 62 20.74 -3.07 -35.54
CA PHE A 62 20.98 -4.05 -36.61
C PHE A 62 22.45 -4.47 -36.75
N LEU A 63 23.38 -3.83 -36.04
CA LEU A 63 24.82 -4.07 -36.19
C LEU A 63 25.21 -5.52 -35.85
N GLU A 64 24.53 -6.12 -34.87
CA GLU A 64 24.78 -7.51 -34.45
C GLU A 64 24.56 -8.55 -35.55
N PHE A 65 23.83 -8.20 -36.61
CA PHE A 65 23.54 -9.09 -37.72
C PHE A 65 24.58 -9.01 -38.86
N GLN A 66 25.44 -7.99 -38.85
CA GLN A 66 26.44 -7.75 -39.89
C GLN A 66 27.43 -8.93 -39.97
N ASP A 67 27.94 -9.37 -38.83
CA ASP A 67 28.92 -10.46 -38.74
C ASP A 67 28.28 -11.86 -38.67
N THR A 68 26.95 -11.93 -38.71
CA THR A 68 26.19 -13.20 -38.68
C THR A 68 25.44 -13.40 -39.99
N LEU A 69 24.18 -12.96 -40.06
CA LEU A 69 23.27 -13.17 -41.19
C LEU A 69 23.74 -12.50 -42.49
N PHE A 70 24.50 -11.41 -42.38
CA PHE A 70 25.01 -10.63 -43.52
C PHE A 70 26.53 -10.72 -43.70
N SER A 71 27.18 -11.67 -43.01
CA SER A 71 28.61 -11.90 -43.16
C SER A 71 28.94 -12.51 -44.51
N ARG A 72 30.18 -12.33 -44.99
CA ARG A 72 30.63 -12.97 -46.23
C ARG A 72 30.58 -14.50 -46.17
N ALA A 73 30.72 -15.07 -44.97
CA ALA A 73 30.60 -16.51 -44.73
C ALA A 73 29.18 -17.04 -44.93
N SER A 74 28.15 -16.20 -44.75
CA SER A 74 26.75 -16.60 -44.96
C SER A 74 26.44 -16.99 -46.42
N VAL A 75 27.21 -16.47 -47.38
CA VAL A 75 26.99 -16.70 -48.82
C VAL A 75 27.09 -18.17 -49.21
N THR A 76 27.98 -18.92 -48.54
CA THR A 76 28.22 -20.34 -48.78
C THR A 76 27.46 -21.27 -47.83
N LEU A 77 26.75 -20.72 -46.83
CA LEU A 77 26.08 -21.49 -45.78
C LEU A 77 24.80 -22.14 -46.29
N GLU A 78 24.85 -23.42 -46.60
CA GLU A 78 23.71 -24.19 -47.11
C GLU A 78 22.94 -24.86 -45.97
N ARG A 79 21.71 -24.37 -45.73
CA ARG A 79 20.89 -24.73 -44.56
C ARG A 79 20.48 -26.21 -44.51
N SER A 80 20.27 -26.80 -45.69
CA SER A 80 19.81 -28.20 -45.81
C SER A 80 20.85 -29.23 -45.36
N VAL A 81 22.13 -28.86 -45.34
CA VAL A 81 23.24 -29.75 -44.98
C VAL A 81 23.85 -29.43 -43.61
N GLN A 82 23.31 -28.45 -42.88
CA GLN A 82 23.78 -28.12 -41.53
C GLN A 82 23.17 -29.04 -40.48
N SER A 83 23.83 -29.12 -39.32
CA SER A 83 23.29 -29.82 -38.15
C SER A 83 22.03 -29.15 -37.63
N LYS A 84 21.24 -29.89 -36.86
CA LYS A 84 20.01 -29.38 -36.25
C LYS A 84 20.29 -28.18 -35.32
N GLU A 85 21.35 -28.26 -34.53
CA GLU A 85 21.75 -27.24 -33.56
C GLU A 85 22.18 -25.94 -34.26
N VAL A 86 22.87 -26.04 -35.39
CA VAL A 86 23.24 -24.88 -36.21
C VAL A 86 21.99 -24.23 -36.80
N ASN A 87 21.06 -25.04 -37.30
CA ASN A 87 19.79 -24.56 -37.84
C ASN A 87 18.92 -23.87 -36.77
N GLU A 88 18.87 -24.40 -35.55
CA GLU A 88 18.16 -23.77 -34.42
C GLU A 88 18.77 -22.41 -34.04
N LYS A 89 20.11 -22.28 -34.06
CA LYS A 89 20.77 -20.98 -33.85
C LYS A 89 20.47 -19.99 -34.97
N LEU A 90 20.47 -20.46 -36.22
CA LEU A 90 20.08 -19.66 -37.37
C LEU A 90 18.61 -19.20 -37.26
N ASP A 91 17.71 -20.10 -36.85
CA ASP A 91 16.30 -19.79 -36.60
C ASP A 91 16.10 -18.69 -35.56
N ALA A 92 16.85 -18.77 -34.46
CA ALA A 92 16.84 -17.75 -33.42
C ALA A 92 17.35 -16.39 -33.96
N GLY A 93 18.46 -16.40 -34.70
CA GLY A 93 19.02 -15.19 -35.31
C GLY A 93 18.07 -14.53 -36.32
N VAL A 94 17.48 -15.32 -37.23
CA VAL A 94 16.48 -14.84 -38.21
C VAL A 94 15.24 -14.29 -37.50
N SER A 95 14.74 -14.98 -36.48
CA SER A 95 13.54 -14.54 -35.75
C SER A 95 13.79 -13.24 -34.99
N LEU A 96 14.97 -13.08 -34.39
CA LEU A 96 15.37 -11.84 -33.73
C LEU A 96 15.52 -10.69 -34.73
N PHE A 97 16.17 -10.94 -35.89
CA PHE A 97 16.29 -9.95 -36.96
C PHE A 97 14.92 -9.48 -37.44
N LEU A 98 14.00 -10.41 -37.74
CA LEU A 98 12.65 -10.07 -38.22
C LEU A 98 11.82 -9.34 -37.16
N ALA A 99 11.98 -9.68 -35.88
CA ALA A 99 11.33 -8.95 -34.79
C ALA A 99 11.82 -7.50 -34.67
N ARG A 100 13.13 -7.26 -34.86
CA ARG A 100 13.70 -5.90 -34.93
C ARG A 100 13.38 -5.18 -36.24
N LEU A 101 13.17 -5.91 -37.33
CA LEU A 101 12.82 -5.35 -38.62
C LEU A 101 11.38 -4.86 -38.70
N CYS A 102 10.47 -5.44 -37.92
CA CYS A 102 9.03 -5.18 -37.97
C CYS A 102 8.65 -3.68 -37.95
N PRO A 103 9.20 -2.82 -37.06
CA PRO A 103 8.94 -1.37 -37.09
C PRO A 103 9.31 -0.67 -38.41
N TYR A 104 10.23 -1.25 -39.17
CA TYR A 104 10.81 -0.68 -40.39
C TYR A 104 10.35 -1.42 -41.66
N PHE A 105 9.40 -2.36 -41.53
CA PHE A 105 9.04 -3.29 -42.60
C PHE A 105 8.69 -2.59 -43.91
N LEU A 106 7.98 -1.46 -43.89
CA LEU A 106 7.59 -0.73 -45.10
C LEU A 106 8.75 -0.02 -45.82
N LEU A 107 9.93 0.07 -45.20
CA LEU A 107 11.09 0.70 -45.81
C LEU A 107 11.70 -0.24 -46.87
N LYS A 108 12.04 0.32 -48.03
CA LYS A 108 12.77 -0.40 -49.08
C LYS A 108 14.02 -1.15 -48.56
N PRO A 109 14.88 -0.59 -47.70
CA PRO A 109 16.00 -1.34 -47.15
C PRO A 109 15.61 -2.59 -46.36
N ALA A 110 14.48 -2.58 -45.65
CA ALA A 110 13.98 -3.77 -44.96
C ALA A 110 13.65 -4.90 -45.95
N HIS A 111 12.99 -4.57 -47.06
CA HIS A 111 12.70 -5.54 -48.11
C HIS A 111 13.97 -6.10 -48.77
N LYS A 112 15.01 -5.28 -48.98
CA LYS A 112 16.32 -5.75 -49.49
C LYS A 112 16.94 -6.78 -48.56
N CYS A 113 16.89 -6.54 -47.24
CA CYS A 113 17.35 -7.51 -46.25
C CYS A 113 16.52 -8.80 -46.28
N ILE A 114 15.18 -8.71 -46.31
CA ILE A 114 14.31 -9.89 -46.41
C ILE A 114 14.61 -10.69 -47.68
N GLU A 115 14.84 -10.02 -48.81
CA GLU A 115 15.21 -10.66 -50.08
C GLU A 115 16.44 -11.56 -49.91
N TRP A 116 17.51 -11.06 -49.28
CA TRP A 116 18.68 -11.88 -48.96
C TRP A 116 18.33 -13.11 -48.12
N LEU A 117 17.54 -12.94 -47.07
CA LEU A 117 17.17 -14.03 -46.17
C LEU A 117 16.29 -15.08 -46.87
N LEU A 118 15.42 -14.68 -47.80
CA LEU A 118 14.59 -15.59 -48.62
C LEU A 118 15.47 -16.48 -49.51
N HIS A 119 16.47 -15.89 -50.17
CA HIS A 119 17.33 -16.61 -51.12
C HIS A 119 18.39 -17.46 -50.43
N ARG A 120 18.93 -17.00 -49.28
CA ARG A 120 20.01 -17.72 -48.59
C ARG A 120 19.52 -18.73 -47.55
N PHE A 121 18.52 -18.35 -46.76
CA PHE A 121 18.08 -19.14 -45.60
C PHE A 121 16.67 -19.72 -45.76
N HIS A 122 16.00 -19.43 -46.88
CA HIS A 122 14.66 -19.93 -47.22
C HIS A 122 13.65 -19.68 -46.10
N ILE A 123 13.65 -18.47 -45.54
CA ILE A 123 12.83 -18.11 -44.37
C ILE A 123 11.32 -18.27 -44.61
N GLN A 124 10.84 -18.21 -45.86
CA GLN A 124 9.46 -18.50 -46.24
C GLN A 124 9.05 -19.96 -45.99
N LEU A 125 10.01 -20.88 -45.90
CA LEU A 125 9.79 -22.30 -45.63
C LEU A 125 10.01 -22.62 -44.16
N TYR A 126 11.13 -22.16 -43.59
CA TYR A 126 11.57 -22.55 -42.26
C TYR A 126 11.14 -21.58 -41.15
N ASN A 127 10.93 -20.30 -41.48
CA ASN A 127 10.63 -19.22 -40.52
C ASN A 127 9.34 -18.47 -40.90
N SER A 128 8.38 -19.19 -41.49
CA SER A 128 7.13 -18.61 -42.01
C SER A 128 6.35 -17.84 -40.94
N GLU A 129 6.33 -18.33 -39.70
CA GLU A 129 5.70 -17.66 -38.56
C GLU A 129 6.37 -16.32 -38.22
N SER A 130 7.70 -16.28 -38.14
CA SER A 130 8.45 -15.04 -37.86
C SER A 130 8.35 -14.02 -39.00
N LEU A 131 8.30 -14.49 -40.26
CA LEU A 131 8.10 -13.64 -41.42
C LEU A 131 6.69 -13.03 -41.45
N LEU A 132 5.66 -13.83 -41.14
CA LEU A 132 4.29 -13.33 -40.98
C LEU A 132 4.18 -12.36 -39.82
N ALA A 133 4.76 -12.67 -38.65
CA ALA A 133 4.79 -11.79 -37.49
C ALA A 133 5.35 -10.39 -37.80
N CYS A 134 6.39 -10.32 -38.64
CA CYS A 134 6.99 -9.07 -39.08
C CYS A 134 6.08 -8.27 -40.04
N ALA A 135 5.38 -8.95 -40.95
CA ALA A 135 4.55 -8.32 -41.97
C ALA A 135 3.11 -7.99 -41.52
N LEU A 136 2.57 -8.75 -40.56
CA LEU A 136 1.14 -8.72 -40.20
C LEU A 136 0.63 -7.37 -39.67
N PRO A 137 1.40 -6.56 -38.92
CA PRO A 137 0.96 -5.21 -38.55
C PRO A 137 0.60 -4.32 -39.76
N TYR A 138 1.07 -4.67 -40.95
CA TYR A 138 0.86 -3.98 -42.22
C TYR A 138 -0.04 -4.77 -43.19
N HIS A 139 -0.99 -5.53 -42.64
CA HIS A 139 -1.88 -6.44 -43.37
C HIS A 139 -2.69 -5.80 -44.51
N ASP A 140 -2.94 -4.50 -44.42
CA ASP A 140 -3.67 -3.70 -45.41
C ASP A 140 -2.81 -3.27 -46.61
N THR A 141 -1.52 -3.65 -46.65
CA THR A 141 -0.59 -3.28 -47.71
C THR A 141 -0.42 -4.36 -48.77
N ASN A 142 -0.08 -3.96 -50.00
CA ASN A 142 0.25 -4.89 -51.09
C ASN A 142 1.52 -5.70 -50.80
N VAL A 143 2.46 -5.16 -50.03
CA VAL A 143 3.67 -5.87 -49.61
C VAL A 143 3.33 -7.05 -48.69
N PHE A 144 2.36 -6.90 -47.79
CA PHE A 144 1.88 -8.04 -46.99
C PHE A 144 1.33 -9.16 -47.88
N VAL A 145 0.53 -8.81 -48.90
CA VAL A 145 0.03 -9.78 -49.89
C VAL A 145 1.18 -10.49 -50.59
N ARG A 146 2.23 -9.75 -50.99
CA ARG A 146 3.45 -10.34 -51.58
C ARG A 146 4.10 -11.32 -50.62
N VAL A 147 4.22 -11.00 -49.32
CA VAL A 147 4.74 -11.95 -48.32
C VAL A 147 3.89 -13.21 -48.24
N VAL A 148 2.56 -13.09 -48.19
CA VAL A 148 1.63 -14.25 -48.16
C VAL A 148 1.77 -15.12 -49.41
N GLN A 149 2.02 -14.54 -50.59
CA GLN A 149 2.27 -15.26 -51.83
C GLN A 149 3.55 -16.12 -51.79
N LEU A 150 4.53 -15.79 -50.94
CA LEU A 150 5.75 -16.58 -50.77
C LEU A 150 5.56 -17.84 -49.93
N LEU A 151 4.49 -17.89 -49.12
CA LEU A 151 4.29 -18.93 -48.11
C LEU A 151 3.59 -20.17 -48.65
N ARG A 152 3.88 -21.33 -48.05
CA ARG A 152 3.21 -22.60 -48.37
C ARG A 152 2.04 -22.88 -47.43
N ILE A 153 0.93 -22.17 -47.65
CA ILE A 153 -0.26 -22.21 -46.79
C ILE A 153 -1.48 -22.92 -47.42
N LYS A 154 -1.30 -23.61 -48.55
CA LYS A 154 -2.38 -24.30 -49.27
C LYS A 154 -3.00 -25.46 -48.48
N ASP A 155 -2.26 -26.07 -47.56
CA ASP A 155 -2.76 -27.18 -46.76
C ASP A 155 -3.77 -26.70 -45.72
N ALA A 156 -4.92 -27.35 -45.62
CA ALA A 156 -5.99 -26.99 -44.69
C ALA A 156 -5.59 -27.17 -43.23
N THR A 157 -4.57 -28.00 -42.95
CA THR A 157 -4.02 -28.19 -41.60
C THR A 157 -3.05 -27.08 -41.19
N ASN A 158 -2.66 -26.20 -42.13
CA ASN A 158 -1.78 -25.08 -41.82
C ASN A 158 -2.58 -23.99 -41.08
N ARG A 159 -2.09 -23.54 -39.92
CA ARG A 159 -2.72 -22.48 -39.12
C ARG A 159 -2.94 -21.17 -39.90
N TRP A 160 -2.18 -20.94 -40.97
CA TRP A 160 -2.25 -19.76 -41.82
C TRP A 160 -3.12 -19.97 -43.07
N ASN A 161 -3.81 -21.09 -43.20
CA ASN A 161 -4.61 -21.42 -44.39
C ASN A 161 -5.74 -20.41 -44.66
N TRP A 162 -6.26 -19.74 -43.63
CA TRP A 162 -7.27 -18.69 -43.79
C TRP A 162 -6.77 -17.50 -44.65
N LEU A 163 -5.45 -17.30 -44.77
CA LEU A 163 -4.83 -16.32 -45.66
C LEU A 163 -4.69 -16.82 -47.10
N HIS A 164 -4.99 -18.08 -47.41
CA HIS A 164 -4.74 -18.69 -48.72
C HIS A 164 -5.44 -17.92 -49.86
N GLY A 165 -6.64 -17.38 -49.59
CA GLY A 165 -7.37 -16.56 -50.56
C GLY A 165 -6.61 -15.32 -51.04
N LEU A 166 -5.72 -14.77 -50.20
CA LEU A 166 -4.89 -13.60 -50.52
C LEU A 166 -3.68 -13.94 -51.39
N GLN A 167 -3.41 -15.22 -51.68
CA GLN A 167 -2.35 -15.58 -52.63
C GLN A 167 -2.71 -15.18 -54.08
N LYS A 168 -3.96 -14.77 -54.33
CA LYS A 168 -4.37 -14.18 -55.61
C LYS A 168 -3.98 -12.69 -55.65
N PRO A 169 -3.51 -12.16 -56.80
CA PRO A 169 -3.21 -10.74 -56.92
C PRO A 169 -4.45 -9.85 -56.72
N GLY A 170 -4.28 -8.71 -56.06
CA GLY A 170 -5.17 -7.55 -56.27
C GLY A 170 -5.90 -6.98 -55.05
N VAL A 171 -5.97 -7.67 -53.90
CA VAL A 171 -6.67 -7.12 -52.72
C VAL A 171 -5.92 -7.44 -51.42
N PRO A 172 -5.55 -6.42 -50.61
CA PRO A 172 -4.97 -6.62 -49.29
C PRO A 172 -5.96 -7.18 -48.27
N LEU A 173 -5.47 -7.65 -47.12
CA LEU A 173 -6.33 -8.22 -46.08
C LEU A 173 -7.20 -7.11 -45.48
N SER A 174 -8.52 -7.31 -45.49
CA SER A 174 -9.43 -6.38 -44.84
C SER A 174 -9.32 -6.47 -43.32
N ARG A 175 -9.42 -5.33 -42.63
CA ARG A 175 -9.44 -5.28 -41.17
C ARG A 175 -10.59 -6.11 -40.57
N ALA A 176 -11.76 -6.11 -41.22
CA ALA A 176 -12.91 -6.89 -40.77
C ALA A 176 -12.62 -8.40 -40.79
N THR A 177 -11.96 -8.90 -41.83
CA THR A 177 -11.55 -10.31 -41.94
C THR A 177 -10.53 -10.67 -40.87
N LEU A 178 -9.54 -9.80 -40.62
CA LEU A 178 -8.55 -9.99 -39.55
C LEU A 178 -9.21 -10.10 -38.18
N VAL A 179 -10.11 -9.16 -37.86
CA VAL A 179 -10.85 -9.12 -36.59
C VAL A 179 -11.74 -10.35 -36.43
N THR A 180 -12.46 -10.73 -37.50
CA THR A 180 -13.31 -11.94 -37.52
C THR A 180 -12.50 -13.18 -37.17
N HIS A 181 -11.34 -13.34 -37.79
CA HIS A 181 -10.47 -14.47 -37.49
C HIS A 181 -9.88 -14.38 -36.07
N CYS A 182 -9.56 -13.18 -35.57
CA CYS A 182 -8.97 -12.98 -34.25
C CYS A 182 -9.89 -13.38 -33.10
N TYR A 183 -11.18 -13.04 -33.12
CA TYR A 183 -12.09 -13.53 -32.07
C TYR A 183 -12.53 -14.99 -32.28
N SER A 184 -12.47 -15.51 -33.52
CA SER A 184 -12.88 -16.89 -33.82
C SER A 184 -11.80 -17.92 -33.50
N ASP A 185 -10.51 -17.56 -33.60
CA ASP A 185 -9.38 -18.45 -33.35
C ASP A 185 -8.50 -17.91 -32.20
N LEU A 186 -8.64 -18.53 -31.03
CA LEU A 186 -7.87 -18.17 -29.83
C LEU A 186 -6.37 -18.39 -30.00
N SER A 187 -5.94 -19.29 -30.88
CA SER A 187 -4.51 -19.50 -31.17
C SER A 187 -3.92 -18.34 -31.94
N PHE A 188 -4.72 -17.68 -32.78
CA PHE A 188 -4.33 -16.49 -33.49
C PHE A 188 -4.38 -15.27 -32.56
N MET A 189 -5.38 -15.15 -31.68
CA MET A 189 -5.37 -14.12 -30.63
C MET A 189 -4.11 -14.21 -29.75
N ASP A 190 -3.76 -15.41 -29.30
CA ASP A 190 -2.51 -15.65 -28.55
C ASP A 190 -1.27 -15.23 -29.34
N PHE A 191 -1.25 -15.52 -30.65
CA PHE A 191 -0.17 -15.11 -31.52
C PHE A 191 -0.01 -13.58 -31.55
N ILE A 192 -1.10 -12.82 -31.69
CA ILE A 192 -1.09 -11.35 -31.66
C ILE A 192 -0.57 -10.83 -30.31
N CYS A 193 -1.02 -11.40 -29.19
CA CYS A 193 -0.54 -11.03 -27.86
C CYS A 193 0.96 -11.36 -27.68
N SER A 194 1.38 -12.54 -28.14
CA SER A 194 2.77 -12.99 -28.05
C SER A 194 3.72 -12.13 -28.89
N LEU A 195 3.25 -11.62 -30.04
CA LEU A 195 4.00 -10.71 -30.91
C LEU A 195 4.54 -9.53 -30.11
N VAL A 196 3.68 -8.88 -29.32
CA VAL A 196 4.05 -7.72 -28.49
C VAL A 196 5.17 -8.09 -27.51
N THR A 197 5.01 -9.21 -26.79
CA THR A 197 6.00 -9.61 -25.79
C THR A 197 7.35 -10.00 -26.41
N LYS A 198 7.34 -10.68 -27.56
CA LYS A 198 8.55 -11.05 -28.31
C LYS A 198 9.24 -9.81 -28.87
N SER A 199 8.49 -8.83 -29.37
CA SER A 199 9.05 -7.56 -29.86
C SER A 199 9.67 -6.72 -28.74
N ILE A 200 9.03 -6.63 -27.57
CA ILE A 200 9.64 -5.97 -26.39
C ILE A 200 10.94 -6.67 -26.01
N GLN A 201 10.94 -8.01 -25.97
CA GLN A 201 12.15 -8.78 -25.64
C GLN A 201 13.26 -8.59 -26.69
N ALA A 202 12.93 -8.50 -27.98
CA ALA A 202 13.89 -8.28 -29.05
C ALA A 202 14.66 -6.95 -28.91
N TYR A 203 14.06 -5.97 -28.23
CA TYR A 203 14.66 -4.67 -27.91
C TYR A 203 15.13 -4.54 -26.46
N SER A 204 14.95 -5.59 -25.63
CA SER A 204 15.39 -5.56 -24.24
C SER A 204 16.92 -5.51 -24.14
N GLY A 205 17.46 -4.62 -23.30
CA GLY A 205 18.90 -4.43 -23.12
C GLY A 205 19.54 -3.39 -24.06
N LEU A 206 18.79 -2.83 -25.01
CA LEU A 206 19.23 -1.69 -25.81
C LEU A 206 18.83 -0.40 -25.08
N SER A 207 19.80 0.49 -24.83
CA SER A 207 19.58 1.76 -24.13
C SER A 207 18.70 2.67 -24.98
N GLY A 208 17.41 2.79 -24.64
CA GLY A 208 16.49 3.68 -25.33
C GLY A 208 15.01 3.45 -24.98
N SER A 209 14.20 4.48 -25.19
CA SER A 209 12.74 4.35 -25.23
C SER A 209 12.35 3.39 -26.37
N CYS A 210 11.53 2.37 -26.11
CA CYS A 210 11.01 1.43 -27.11
C CYS A 210 9.95 2.07 -28.04
N SER A 211 10.11 3.35 -28.38
CA SER A 211 9.22 4.13 -29.23
C SER A 211 9.05 3.53 -30.64
N GLN A 212 10.08 2.83 -31.14
CA GLN A 212 10.05 2.05 -32.40
C GLN A 212 8.82 1.11 -32.45
N LEU A 213 8.44 0.54 -31.30
CA LEU A 213 7.42 -0.51 -31.20
C LEU A 213 5.98 0.04 -31.25
N ARG A 214 5.79 1.35 -31.42
CA ARG A 214 4.46 1.99 -31.45
C ARG A 214 3.51 1.34 -32.45
N VAL A 215 4.00 0.96 -33.64
CA VAL A 215 3.18 0.28 -34.66
C VAL A 215 2.64 -1.07 -34.14
N ILE A 216 3.45 -1.80 -33.37
CA ILE A 216 3.09 -3.10 -32.80
C ILE A 216 2.08 -2.92 -31.67
N PHE A 217 2.26 -1.94 -30.79
CA PHE A 217 1.29 -1.63 -29.73
C PHE A 217 -0.04 -1.14 -30.31
N SER A 218 0.00 -0.32 -31.36
CA SER A 218 -1.20 0.15 -32.07
C SER A 218 -1.93 -0.99 -32.75
N PHE A 219 -1.21 -1.89 -33.40
CA PHE A 219 -1.77 -3.09 -34.02
C PHE A 219 -2.41 -4.01 -32.98
N TYR A 220 -1.72 -4.26 -31.86
CA TYR A 220 -2.23 -5.03 -30.72
C TYR A 220 -3.52 -4.44 -30.16
N ALA A 221 -3.51 -3.16 -29.75
CA ALA A 221 -4.68 -2.50 -29.18
C ALA A 221 -5.85 -2.51 -30.18
N SER A 222 -5.59 -2.10 -31.41
CA SER A 222 -6.62 -1.93 -32.42
C SER A 222 -7.24 -3.25 -32.90
N THR A 223 -6.48 -4.34 -32.89
CA THR A 223 -6.98 -5.67 -33.26
C THR A 223 -7.73 -6.31 -32.10
N ILE A 224 -7.15 -6.35 -30.90
CA ILE A 224 -7.77 -7.00 -29.73
C ILE A 224 -9.04 -6.26 -29.29
N VAL A 225 -9.01 -4.92 -29.19
CA VAL A 225 -10.20 -4.14 -28.82
C VAL A 225 -11.31 -4.35 -29.84
N ALA A 226 -11.02 -4.30 -31.14
CA ALA A 226 -12.03 -4.54 -32.17
C ALA A 226 -12.56 -5.98 -32.17
N SER A 227 -11.73 -6.95 -31.76
CA SER A 227 -12.13 -8.36 -31.67
C SER A 227 -13.05 -8.60 -30.48
N LEU A 228 -12.75 -7.97 -29.34
CA LEU A 228 -13.63 -7.95 -28.17
C LEU A 228 -14.92 -7.17 -28.42
N ASP A 229 -14.87 -6.14 -29.27
CA ASP A 229 -16.08 -5.39 -29.64
C ASP A 229 -17.01 -6.18 -30.57
N ALA A 230 -16.42 -6.88 -31.55
CA ALA A 230 -17.15 -7.61 -32.59
C ALA A 230 -17.70 -8.97 -32.13
N VAL A 231 -17.17 -9.56 -31.06
CA VAL A 231 -17.67 -10.84 -30.54
C VAL A 231 -18.97 -10.62 -29.75
N ASP A 232 -19.96 -11.47 -29.99
CA ASP A 232 -21.28 -11.37 -29.35
C ASP A 232 -21.18 -11.57 -27.82
N ASN A 233 -20.43 -12.59 -27.40
CA ASN A 233 -20.19 -12.92 -26.00
C ASN A 233 -18.70 -13.22 -25.81
N VAL A 234 -18.05 -12.47 -24.91
CA VAL A 234 -16.67 -12.75 -24.51
C VAL A 234 -16.69 -13.91 -23.52
N SER A 235 -16.16 -15.06 -23.91
CA SER A 235 -16.10 -16.26 -23.07
C SER A 235 -14.95 -16.22 -22.05
N ASP A 236 -15.05 -17.05 -21.01
CA ASP A 236 -13.98 -17.23 -20.02
C ASP A 236 -12.66 -17.68 -20.66
N ASP A 237 -12.70 -18.43 -21.77
CA ASP A 237 -11.50 -18.84 -22.52
C ASP A 237 -10.77 -17.64 -23.14
N ILE A 238 -11.51 -16.66 -23.66
CA ILE A 238 -10.94 -15.41 -24.19
C ILE A 238 -10.28 -14.63 -23.05
N ILE A 239 -10.98 -14.50 -21.91
CA ILE A 239 -10.47 -13.79 -20.72
C ILE A 239 -9.20 -14.47 -20.21
N ALA A 240 -9.23 -15.79 -20.05
CA ALA A 240 -8.08 -16.59 -19.61
C ALA A 240 -6.89 -16.46 -20.57
N LYS A 241 -7.14 -16.32 -21.87
CA LYS A 241 -6.07 -16.11 -22.86
C LYS A 241 -5.45 -14.72 -22.76
N LEU A 242 -6.25 -13.69 -22.56
CA LEU A 242 -5.79 -12.29 -22.53
C LEU A 242 -5.14 -11.91 -21.20
N LEU A 243 -5.62 -12.46 -20.07
CA LEU A 243 -5.25 -12.03 -18.72
C LEU A 243 -3.73 -12.02 -18.44
N PRO A 244 -2.92 -13.02 -18.87
CA PRO A 244 -1.47 -12.99 -18.69
C PRO A 244 -0.81 -11.79 -19.38
N TYR A 245 -1.32 -11.40 -20.55
CA TYR A 245 -0.79 -10.28 -21.33
C TYR A 245 -1.25 -8.93 -20.77
N VAL A 246 -2.51 -8.83 -20.34
CA VAL A 246 -3.03 -7.68 -19.61
C VAL A 246 -2.20 -7.42 -18.35
N ASN A 247 -1.95 -8.46 -17.55
CA ASN A 247 -1.12 -8.34 -16.34
C ASN A 247 0.31 -7.88 -16.65
N LYS A 248 0.92 -8.38 -17.73
CA LYS A 248 2.25 -7.90 -18.19
C LYS A 248 2.21 -6.43 -18.63
N GLY A 249 1.16 -6.03 -19.34
CA GLY A 249 0.96 -4.67 -19.83
C GLY A 249 0.76 -3.64 -18.72
N LEU A 250 -0.09 -3.93 -17.74
CA LEU A 250 -0.33 -3.07 -16.58
C LEU A 250 0.93 -2.87 -15.72
N LYS A 251 1.79 -3.90 -15.64
CA LYS A 251 3.07 -3.87 -14.90
C LYS A 251 4.24 -3.29 -15.71
N SER A 252 4.06 -3.02 -17.00
CA SER A 252 5.15 -2.56 -17.86
C SER A 252 5.52 -1.11 -17.56
N ALA A 253 6.79 -0.75 -17.76
CA ALA A 253 7.25 0.64 -17.74
C ALA A 253 7.08 1.34 -19.12
N LEU A 254 6.65 0.61 -20.14
CA LEU A 254 6.43 1.17 -21.49
C LEU A 254 5.06 1.83 -21.57
N THR A 255 5.04 3.14 -21.76
CA THR A 255 3.81 3.96 -21.78
C THR A 255 2.82 3.48 -22.84
N ASP A 256 3.27 3.27 -24.08
CA ASP A 256 2.40 2.90 -25.20
C ASP A 256 1.80 1.49 -25.00
N TYR A 257 2.56 0.56 -24.40
CA TYR A 257 2.05 -0.77 -24.08
C TYR A 257 1.03 -0.74 -22.93
N LYS A 258 1.29 0.09 -21.91
CA LYS A 258 0.36 0.30 -20.79
C LYS A 258 -0.94 0.94 -21.26
N ALA A 259 -0.88 1.97 -22.10
CA ALA A 259 -2.03 2.62 -22.71
C ALA A 259 -2.87 1.65 -23.58
N ALA A 260 -2.21 0.88 -24.45
CA ALA A 260 -2.86 -0.19 -25.21
C ALA A 260 -3.58 -1.19 -24.29
N THR A 261 -2.97 -1.51 -23.15
CA THR A 261 -3.54 -2.44 -22.16
C THR A 261 -4.76 -1.84 -21.45
N TYR A 262 -4.73 -0.55 -21.10
CA TYR A 262 -5.90 0.13 -20.55
C TYR A 262 -7.09 0.09 -21.49
N MET A 263 -6.88 0.28 -22.80
CA MET A 263 -7.97 0.18 -23.79
C MET A 263 -8.60 -1.22 -23.80
N ILE A 264 -7.79 -2.27 -23.70
CA ILE A 264 -8.28 -3.66 -23.64
C ILE A 264 -9.06 -3.92 -22.35
N VAL A 265 -8.57 -3.43 -21.20
CA VAL A 265 -9.29 -3.54 -19.91
C VAL A 265 -10.62 -2.81 -19.96
N CYS A 266 -10.66 -1.59 -20.54
CA CYS A 266 -11.91 -0.85 -20.74
C CYS A 266 -12.91 -1.66 -21.58
N GLN A 267 -12.45 -2.22 -22.71
CA GLN A 267 -13.33 -2.98 -23.60
C GLN A 267 -13.86 -4.27 -22.93
N LEU A 268 -13.02 -4.96 -22.16
CA LEU A 268 -13.45 -6.11 -21.36
C LEU A 268 -14.52 -5.70 -20.34
N ALA A 269 -14.31 -4.60 -19.62
CA ALA A 269 -15.26 -4.12 -18.62
C ALA A 269 -16.62 -3.73 -19.22
N VAL A 270 -16.63 -3.15 -20.43
CA VAL A 270 -17.87 -2.81 -21.14
C VAL A 270 -18.64 -4.03 -21.62
N LYS A 271 -17.93 -5.09 -22.04
CA LYS A 271 -18.54 -6.29 -22.62
C LYS A 271 -18.90 -7.37 -21.61
N VAL A 272 -18.23 -7.39 -20.45
CA VAL A 272 -18.33 -8.48 -19.47
C VAL A 272 -18.50 -7.94 -18.07
N VAL A 273 -19.49 -8.49 -17.37
CA VAL A 273 -19.57 -8.40 -15.91
C VAL A 273 -18.68 -9.51 -15.34
N MET A 274 -17.49 -9.12 -14.89
CA MET A 274 -16.44 -10.01 -14.38
C MET A 274 -16.70 -10.43 -12.93
N GLU A 275 -15.96 -11.45 -12.47
CA GLU A 275 -15.93 -11.81 -11.06
C GLU A 275 -15.27 -10.69 -10.22
N ALA A 276 -15.80 -10.43 -9.02
CA ALA A 276 -15.31 -9.38 -8.13
C ALA A 276 -13.79 -9.47 -7.88
N SER A 277 -13.27 -10.68 -7.68
CA SER A 277 -11.84 -10.94 -7.45
C SER A 277 -10.96 -10.48 -8.62
N LEU A 278 -11.43 -10.63 -9.86
CA LEU A 278 -10.74 -10.18 -11.06
C LEU A 278 -10.81 -8.66 -11.19
N VAL A 279 -11.97 -8.05 -10.91
CA VAL A 279 -12.14 -6.59 -10.89
C VAL A 279 -11.19 -5.96 -9.88
N ASP A 280 -11.11 -6.49 -8.68
CA ASP A 280 -10.22 -6.01 -7.62
C ASP A 280 -8.75 -6.12 -8.03
N THR A 281 -8.38 -7.25 -8.63
CA THR A 281 -7.02 -7.46 -9.14
C THR A 281 -6.67 -6.44 -10.21
N LEU A 282 -7.54 -6.22 -11.21
CA LEU A 282 -7.29 -5.27 -12.29
C LEU A 282 -7.28 -3.83 -11.77
N ALA A 283 -8.23 -3.46 -10.92
CA ALA A 283 -8.30 -2.15 -10.28
C ALA A 283 -7.02 -1.85 -9.48
N ALA A 284 -6.54 -2.81 -8.68
CA ALA A 284 -5.29 -2.67 -7.92
C ALA A 284 -4.06 -2.50 -8.83
N HIS A 285 -3.99 -3.22 -9.96
CA HIS A 285 -2.88 -3.06 -10.90
C HIS A 285 -2.92 -1.71 -11.63
N VAL A 286 -4.11 -1.23 -12.03
CA VAL A 286 -4.28 0.10 -12.62
C VAL A 286 -3.92 1.18 -11.58
N ALA A 287 -4.40 1.06 -10.35
CA ALA A 287 -4.07 1.94 -9.24
C ALA A 287 -2.57 2.07 -8.98
N LYS A 288 -1.88 0.93 -8.84
CA LYS A 288 -0.42 0.87 -8.67
C LYS A 288 0.32 1.56 -9.80
N SER A 289 -0.17 1.39 -11.03
CA SER A 289 0.45 2.01 -12.19
C SER A 289 0.31 3.54 -12.20
N LEU A 290 -0.80 4.08 -11.68
CA LEU A 290 -1.03 5.53 -11.52
C LEU A 290 -0.06 6.17 -10.53
N LEU A 291 0.23 5.48 -9.42
CA LEU A 291 1.14 5.98 -8.38
C LEU A 291 2.60 5.95 -8.81
N ARG A 292 3.01 4.95 -9.61
CA ARG A 292 4.41 4.79 -10.04
C ARG A 292 4.79 5.70 -11.21
N GLU A 293 3.88 5.94 -12.14
CA GLU A 293 4.17 6.69 -13.38
C GLU A 293 3.01 7.65 -13.73
N PRO A 294 3.10 8.94 -13.36
CA PRO A 294 1.99 9.88 -13.52
C PRO A 294 1.74 10.32 -14.98
N VAL A 295 2.54 9.86 -15.96
CA VAL A 295 2.43 10.27 -17.37
C VAL A 295 1.07 9.90 -17.98
N LEU A 296 0.50 8.77 -17.58
CA LEU A 296 -0.81 8.28 -18.05
C LEU A 296 -1.89 8.38 -16.97
N ALA A 297 -1.77 9.36 -16.07
CA ALA A 297 -2.70 9.47 -14.93
C ALA A 297 -4.16 9.63 -15.40
N ARG A 298 -4.39 10.47 -16.42
CA ARG A 298 -5.74 10.72 -16.94
C ARG A 298 -6.33 9.46 -17.58
N GLU A 299 -5.54 8.76 -18.38
CA GLU A 299 -5.93 7.55 -19.09
C GLU A 299 -6.17 6.38 -18.12
N GLY A 300 -5.31 6.23 -17.11
CA GLY A 300 -5.49 5.19 -16.09
C GLY A 300 -6.69 5.46 -15.18
N LEU A 301 -6.98 6.73 -14.84
CA LEU A 301 -8.20 7.10 -14.12
C LEU A 301 -9.44 6.83 -14.97
N GLY A 302 -9.41 7.17 -16.27
CA GLY A 302 -10.47 6.84 -17.21
C GLY A 302 -10.70 5.32 -17.31
N CYS A 303 -9.62 4.55 -17.38
CA CYS A 303 -9.67 3.09 -17.39
C CYS A 303 -10.34 2.53 -16.13
N LEU A 304 -9.93 3.01 -14.96
CA LEU A 304 -10.48 2.60 -13.69
C LEU A 304 -11.95 3.01 -13.54
N THR A 305 -12.31 4.20 -14.04
CA THR A 305 -13.69 4.70 -14.07
C THR A 305 -14.58 3.76 -14.89
N VAL A 306 -14.17 3.43 -16.12
CA VAL A 306 -14.90 2.49 -16.99
C VAL A 306 -14.94 1.09 -16.37
N LEU A 307 -13.83 0.64 -15.78
CA LEU A 307 -13.75 -0.65 -15.10
C LEU A 307 -14.76 -0.73 -13.97
N LEU A 308 -14.87 0.27 -13.10
CA LEU A 308 -15.78 0.20 -11.95
C LEU A 308 -17.25 0.44 -12.35
N GLN A 309 -17.52 1.36 -13.28
CA GLN A 309 -18.87 1.71 -13.71
C GLN A 309 -19.66 0.57 -14.35
N ASN A 310 -18.97 -0.37 -15.02
CA ASN A 310 -19.61 -1.46 -15.75
C ASN A 310 -19.68 -2.76 -14.96
N GLN A 311 -19.35 -2.75 -13.66
CA GLN A 311 -19.32 -3.93 -12.81
C GLN A 311 -20.39 -3.82 -11.71
N LYS A 312 -20.68 -4.93 -11.03
CA LYS A 312 -21.71 -4.94 -9.97
C LYS A 312 -21.33 -4.02 -8.81
N ASP A 313 -22.33 -3.30 -8.29
CA ASP A 313 -22.18 -2.44 -7.10
C ASP A 313 -21.55 -3.23 -5.94
N GLY A 314 -20.48 -2.69 -5.36
CA GLY A 314 -19.77 -3.32 -4.23
C GLY A 314 -18.61 -4.26 -4.61
N ALA A 315 -18.22 -4.37 -5.90
CA ALA A 315 -16.92 -4.96 -6.26
C ALA A 315 -15.78 -4.11 -5.63
N ALA A 316 -14.94 -4.74 -4.81
CA ALA A 316 -14.10 -4.14 -3.76
C ALA A 316 -12.87 -3.30 -4.23
N GLY A 317 -12.93 -2.67 -5.40
CA GLY A 317 -11.86 -1.82 -5.94
C GLY A 317 -11.50 -0.53 -5.14
N PRO A 318 -12.40 0.12 -4.39
CA PRO A 318 -12.13 1.42 -3.75
C PRO A 318 -11.16 1.41 -2.58
N SER A 319 -11.29 0.41 -1.71
CA SER A 319 -10.57 0.36 -0.44
C SER A 319 -9.08 0.21 -0.67
N LEU A 320 -8.67 -0.63 -1.62
CA LEU A 320 -7.27 -0.87 -1.97
C LEU A 320 -6.58 0.39 -2.55
N LEU A 321 -7.28 1.17 -3.37
CA LEU A 321 -6.79 2.45 -3.89
C LEU A 321 -6.57 3.45 -2.77
N LEU A 322 -7.51 3.54 -1.83
CA LEU A 322 -7.40 4.43 -0.69
C LEU A 322 -6.37 3.92 0.32
N ASP A 323 -6.24 2.64 0.59
CA ASP A 323 -5.24 2.08 1.50
C ASP A 323 -3.81 2.31 0.95
N GLU A 324 -3.62 2.11 -0.36
CA GLU A 324 -2.34 2.35 -1.03
C GLU A 324 -2.03 3.85 -1.18
N TYR A 325 -3.06 4.69 -1.25
CA TYR A 325 -2.96 6.16 -1.20
C TYR A 325 -2.68 6.69 0.22
N LEU A 326 -3.37 6.16 1.23
CA LEU A 326 -3.22 6.51 2.65
C LEU A 326 -1.86 6.05 3.20
N GLY A 327 -1.26 5.03 2.58
CA GLY A 327 0.13 4.62 2.83
C GLY A 327 1.18 5.60 2.30
N GLN A 328 0.81 6.61 1.49
CA GLN A 328 1.74 7.60 0.94
C GLN A 328 1.83 8.84 1.84
N THR A 329 2.36 8.68 3.04
CA THR A 329 2.49 9.74 4.08
C THR A 329 3.57 10.81 3.80
N HIS A 330 4.18 10.83 2.61
CA HIS A 330 5.34 11.69 2.29
C HIS A 330 5.12 12.75 1.21
N LEU A 331 3.88 12.96 0.74
CA LEU A 331 3.58 13.97 -0.29
C LEU A 331 3.34 15.35 0.33
N SER A 332 3.87 16.41 -0.31
CA SER A 332 3.62 17.81 0.08
C SER A 332 2.12 18.17 -0.08
N ALA A 333 1.67 19.19 0.65
CA ALA A 333 0.26 19.62 0.63
C ALA A 333 -0.28 19.94 -0.78
N ASP A 334 0.55 20.52 -1.66
CA ASP A 334 0.20 20.84 -3.04
C ASP A 334 0.06 19.60 -3.93
N ASN A 335 0.88 18.58 -3.71
CA ASN A 335 0.78 17.31 -4.43
C ASN A 335 -0.46 16.53 -3.98
N MET A 336 -0.83 16.65 -2.70
CA MET A 336 -2.01 15.99 -2.15
C MET A 336 -3.32 16.60 -2.68
N SER A 337 -3.38 17.92 -2.83
CA SER A 337 -4.56 18.62 -3.38
C SER A 337 -4.76 18.33 -4.86
N GLU A 338 -3.70 18.32 -5.68
CA GLU A 338 -3.78 17.96 -7.09
C GLU A 338 -4.18 16.48 -7.29
N LEU A 339 -3.69 15.59 -6.42
CA LEU A 339 -4.05 14.18 -6.44
C LEU A 339 -5.50 13.95 -5.97
N ASN A 340 -5.97 14.67 -4.96
CA ASN A 340 -7.38 14.67 -4.54
C ASN A 340 -8.31 15.12 -5.66
N ARG A 341 -7.96 16.21 -6.36
CA ARG A 341 -8.69 16.69 -7.53
C ARG A 341 -8.76 15.64 -8.65
N ARG A 342 -7.69 14.85 -8.83
CA ARG A 342 -7.64 13.75 -9.80
C ARG A 342 -8.45 12.52 -9.38
N LEU A 343 -8.53 12.22 -8.09
CA LEU A 343 -9.29 11.07 -7.55
C LEU A 343 -10.77 11.38 -7.35
N LEU A 344 -11.17 12.66 -7.35
CA LEU A 344 -12.56 13.09 -7.15
C LEU A 344 -13.59 12.36 -8.05
N PRO A 345 -13.35 12.12 -9.36
CA PRO A 345 -14.29 11.36 -10.19
C PRO A 345 -14.50 9.92 -9.72
N LEU A 346 -13.46 9.26 -9.17
CA LEU A 346 -13.57 7.92 -8.60
C LEU A 346 -14.33 7.94 -7.29
N VAL A 347 -14.09 8.95 -6.45
CA VAL A 347 -14.82 9.15 -5.20
C VAL A 347 -16.31 9.37 -5.47
N ARG A 348 -16.66 10.17 -6.50
CA ARG A 348 -18.05 10.40 -6.94
C ARG A 348 -18.78 9.08 -7.29
N LEU A 349 -18.07 8.12 -7.89
CA LEU A 349 -18.65 6.80 -8.21
C LEU A 349 -18.93 5.95 -6.98
N LEU A 350 -18.33 6.29 -5.84
CA LEU A 350 -18.42 5.54 -4.60
C LEU A 350 -19.36 6.16 -3.58
N GLU A 351 -19.87 7.36 -3.87
CA GLU A 351 -20.90 8.04 -3.06
C GLU A 351 -22.11 7.13 -2.82
N ASN A 352 -22.49 6.31 -3.82
CA ASN A 352 -23.63 5.40 -3.73
C ASN A 352 -23.31 4.09 -2.97
N SER A 353 -22.04 3.80 -2.70
CA SER A 353 -21.60 2.51 -2.14
C SER A 353 -21.42 2.54 -0.62
N SER A 354 -20.98 3.66 -0.03
CA SER A 354 -20.92 3.84 1.42
C SER A 354 -20.88 5.32 1.81
N GLY A 355 -21.43 5.64 2.98
CA GLY A 355 -21.41 7.01 3.51
C GLY A 355 -20.00 7.59 3.73
N LYS A 356 -18.96 6.73 3.79
CA LYS A 356 -17.56 7.14 3.94
C LYS A 356 -17.04 8.00 2.77
N TYR A 357 -17.66 7.85 1.59
CA TYR A 357 -17.24 8.51 0.35
C TYR A 357 -18.12 9.70 -0.03
N GLN A 358 -19.09 10.08 0.81
CA GLN A 358 -19.94 11.25 0.57
C GLN A 358 -19.09 12.52 0.41
N ILE A 359 -19.31 13.27 -0.67
CA ILE A 359 -18.56 14.50 -0.93
C ILE A 359 -19.07 15.62 -0.03
N MET A 360 -18.13 16.31 0.59
CA MET A 360 -18.40 17.48 1.40
C MET A 360 -18.38 18.75 0.55
N ALA A 361 -19.45 19.55 0.63
CA ALA A 361 -19.60 20.79 -0.13
C ALA A 361 -18.49 21.81 0.14
N ASP A 362 -17.90 21.78 1.33
CA ASP A 362 -16.88 22.74 1.76
C ASP A 362 -15.47 22.41 1.26
N SER A 363 -15.20 21.14 0.90
CA SER A 363 -13.84 20.65 0.61
C SER A 363 -13.70 19.97 -0.75
N ASP A 364 -14.77 19.81 -1.52
CA ASP A 364 -14.81 19.07 -2.79
C ASP A 364 -14.13 17.69 -2.71
N THR A 365 -14.09 17.07 -1.52
CA THR A 365 -13.44 15.77 -1.26
C THR A 365 -14.34 14.91 -0.37
N SER A 366 -14.09 13.59 -0.31
CA SER A 366 -14.90 12.68 0.52
C SER A 366 -14.73 12.96 2.01
N LEU A 367 -15.71 12.51 2.80
CA LEU A 367 -15.64 12.51 4.26
C LEU A 367 -14.34 11.87 4.79
N LEU A 368 -13.98 10.66 4.33
CA LEU A 368 -12.74 9.97 4.76
C LEU A 368 -11.47 10.78 4.46
N LEU A 369 -11.37 11.41 3.29
CA LEU A 369 -10.21 12.23 2.92
C LEU A 369 -10.20 13.56 3.68
N SER A 370 -11.38 14.17 3.87
CA SER A 370 -11.54 15.41 4.62
C SER A 370 -11.12 15.23 6.09
N LEU A 371 -11.44 14.08 6.70
CA LEU A 371 -10.97 13.73 8.04
C LEU A 371 -9.43 13.70 8.13
N LYS A 372 -8.72 13.32 7.06
CA LYS A 372 -7.25 13.21 7.02
C LYS A 372 -6.56 14.39 6.32
N HIS A 373 -7.30 15.47 6.06
CA HIS A 373 -6.79 16.59 5.27
C HIS A 373 -5.69 17.38 6.03
N PRO A 374 -4.66 17.94 5.35
CA PRO A 374 -3.60 18.70 6.01
C PRO A 374 -4.09 19.95 6.77
N GLN A 375 -5.12 20.62 6.25
CA GLN A 375 -5.69 21.82 6.88
C GLN A 375 -6.65 21.46 8.03
N PRO A 376 -6.45 22.00 9.25
CA PRO A 376 -7.31 21.71 10.41
C PRO A 376 -8.78 22.07 10.19
N ALA A 377 -9.07 23.20 9.53
CA ALA A 377 -10.45 23.65 9.29
C ALA A 377 -11.28 22.63 8.50
N VAL A 378 -10.66 21.94 7.53
CA VAL A 378 -11.33 20.89 6.73
C VAL A 378 -11.61 19.66 7.60
N ARG A 379 -10.67 19.29 8.49
CA ARG A 379 -10.87 18.18 9.45
C ARG A 379 -12.01 18.49 10.44
N VAL A 380 -12.15 19.74 10.88
CA VAL A 380 -13.26 20.16 11.75
C VAL A 380 -14.60 20.06 11.03
N SER A 381 -14.72 20.61 9.81
CA SER A 381 -15.96 20.49 9.02
C SER A 381 -16.34 19.02 8.80
N ALA A 382 -15.35 18.13 8.58
CA ALA A 382 -15.58 16.70 8.44
C ALA A 382 -16.16 16.05 9.69
N LEU A 383 -15.65 16.40 10.87
CA LEU A 383 -16.18 15.93 12.15
C LEU A 383 -17.59 16.48 12.43
N GLU A 384 -17.87 17.72 12.06
CA GLU A 384 -19.19 18.33 12.22
C GLU A 384 -20.24 17.69 11.29
N HIS A 385 -19.87 17.37 10.05
CA HIS A 385 -20.71 16.59 9.16
C HIS A 385 -20.97 15.18 9.72
N LEU A 386 -19.94 14.54 10.28
CA LEU A 386 -20.08 13.21 10.91
C LEU A 386 -21.03 13.29 12.13
N MET A 387 -20.93 14.34 12.94
CA MET A 387 -21.86 14.62 14.05
C MET A 387 -23.30 14.81 13.58
N GLY A 388 -23.52 15.54 12.48
CA GLY A 388 -24.83 15.72 11.86
C GLY A 388 -25.41 14.41 11.30
N ALA A 389 -24.58 13.58 10.68
CA ALA A 389 -24.97 12.27 10.15
C ALA A 389 -25.38 11.30 11.27
N ILE A 390 -24.66 11.31 12.40
CA ILE A 390 -25.02 10.54 13.59
C ILE A 390 -26.36 11.03 14.16
N SER A 391 -26.50 12.34 14.34
CA SER A 391 -27.69 12.93 14.99
C SER A 391 -28.97 12.78 14.15
N SER A 392 -28.84 12.68 12.83
CA SER A 392 -29.96 12.48 11.89
C SER A 392 -30.33 11.00 11.69
N GLY A 393 -29.65 10.06 12.35
CA GLY A 393 -29.94 8.63 12.26
C GLY A 393 -29.42 7.95 10.99
N GLN A 394 -28.53 8.60 10.22
CA GLN A 394 -27.91 8.03 9.00
C GLN A 394 -26.80 7.01 9.29
N GLN A 395 -26.67 6.54 10.54
CA GLN A 395 -25.64 5.59 10.99
C GLN A 395 -25.61 4.28 10.17
N GLN A 396 -26.73 3.84 9.58
CA GLN A 396 -26.78 2.62 8.77
C GLN A 396 -25.88 2.66 7.51
N SER A 397 -25.53 3.86 7.03
CA SER A 397 -24.67 4.04 5.85
C SER A 397 -23.17 4.06 6.18
N LEU A 398 -22.83 4.16 7.47
CA LEU A 398 -21.46 4.30 7.97
C LEU A 398 -21.09 3.06 8.80
N ASP A 399 -20.00 2.41 8.39
CA ASP A 399 -19.42 1.28 9.12
C ASP A 399 -18.97 1.68 10.54
N GLN A 400 -19.34 0.87 11.54
CA GLN A 400 -18.99 1.12 12.94
C GLN A 400 -17.48 1.15 13.17
N THR A 401 -16.71 0.33 12.45
CA THR A 401 -15.24 0.33 12.54
C THR A 401 -14.66 1.65 12.06
N PHE A 402 -15.17 2.18 10.95
CA PHE A 402 -14.75 3.49 10.42
C PHE A 402 -15.11 4.64 11.35
N LEU A 403 -16.31 4.63 11.94
CA LEU A 403 -16.72 5.66 12.90
C LEU A 403 -15.78 5.66 14.11
N LYS A 404 -15.48 4.47 14.65
CA LYS A 404 -14.53 4.30 15.76
C LYS A 404 -13.15 4.82 15.40
N ASP A 405 -12.55 4.30 14.34
CA ASP A 405 -11.17 4.63 13.98
C ASP A 405 -11.01 6.11 13.62
N SER A 406 -11.98 6.68 12.90
CA SER A 406 -11.96 8.09 12.51
C SER A 406 -11.96 9.03 13.71
N VAL A 407 -12.79 8.74 14.72
CA VAL A 407 -12.88 9.58 15.91
C VAL A 407 -11.65 9.38 16.81
N LEU A 408 -11.24 8.14 17.05
CA LEU A 408 -10.08 7.84 17.90
C LEU A 408 -8.76 8.39 17.30
N GLU A 409 -8.59 8.33 15.98
CA GLU A 409 -7.44 8.90 15.29
C GLU A 409 -7.42 10.44 15.40
N ARG A 410 -8.59 11.09 15.31
CA ARG A 410 -8.72 12.55 15.41
C ARG A 410 -8.61 13.09 16.85
N LEU A 411 -8.82 12.26 17.88
CA LEU A 411 -8.47 12.63 19.25
C LEU A 411 -6.96 12.81 19.43
N ARG A 412 -6.14 12.15 18.59
CA ARG A 412 -4.68 12.28 18.61
C ARG A 412 -4.16 13.40 17.71
N ASP A 413 -5.02 14.30 17.23
CA ASP A 413 -4.62 15.40 16.37
C ASP A 413 -3.77 16.46 17.11
N ASP A 414 -3.00 17.24 16.37
CA ASP A 414 -2.15 18.32 16.89
C ASP A 414 -2.93 19.63 17.07
N SER A 415 -4.07 19.79 16.39
CA SER A 415 -4.91 20.97 16.47
C SER A 415 -5.94 20.86 17.59
N LEU A 416 -5.98 21.89 18.45
CA LEU A 416 -6.96 22.02 19.53
C LEU A 416 -8.41 21.98 19.04
N GLU A 417 -8.70 22.67 17.93
CA GLU A 417 -10.04 22.76 17.35
C GLU A 417 -10.54 21.40 16.85
N VAL A 418 -9.64 20.62 16.24
CA VAL A 418 -9.95 19.26 15.74
C VAL A 418 -10.22 18.31 16.90
N VAL A 419 -9.39 18.34 17.95
CA VAL A 419 -9.60 17.51 19.15
C VAL A 419 -10.92 17.87 19.84
N ALA A 420 -11.23 19.16 19.98
CA ALA A 420 -12.50 19.59 20.57
C ALA A 420 -13.71 19.11 19.76
N ALA A 421 -13.64 19.17 18.42
CA ALA A 421 -14.68 18.62 17.56
C ALA A 421 -14.79 17.09 17.71
N ALA A 422 -13.67 16.37 17.79
CA ALA A 422 -13.66 14.92 17.97
C ALA A 422 -14.25 14.48 19.32
N LEU A 423 -14.02 15.22 20.41
CA LEU A 423 -14.63 14.95 21.71
C LEU A 423 -16.16 15.09 21.70
N ARG A 424 -16.69 16.09 20.97
CA ARG A 424 -18.15 16.25 20.79
C ARG A 424 -18.77 15.05 20.08
N VAL A 425 -18.08 14.53 19.05
CA VAL A 425 -18.52 13.32 18.34
C VAL A 425 -18.42 12.09 19.24
N LEU A 426 -17.32 11.95 20.00
CA LEU A 426 -17.11 10.84 20.93
C LEU A 426 -18.25 10.73 21.94
N GLU A 427 -18.71 11.86 22.51
CA GLU A 427 -19.79 11.89 23.50
C GLU A 427 -21.08 11.23 23.00
N VAL A 428 -21.42 11.41 21.73
CA VAL A 428 -22.62 10.82 21.11
C VAL A 428 -22.41 9.33 20.80
N LEU A 429 -21.16 8.91 20.58
CA LEU A 429 -20.80 7.53 20.27
C LEU A 429 -20.45 6.68 21.50
N LEU A 430 -20.48 7.24 22.72
CA LEU A 430 -20.15 6.51 23.94
C LEU A 430 -21.00 5.25 24.15
N ASP A 431 -22.25 5.23 23.68
CA ASP A 431 -23.13 4.06 23.79
C ASP A 431 -22.85 2.97 22.73
N VAL A 432 -22.03 3.26 21.71
CA VAL A 432 -21.72 2.36 20.59
C VAL A 432 -20.26 1.88 20.63
N LEU A 433 -19.38 2.65 21.27
CA LEU A 433 -17.94 2.37 21.35
C LEU A 433 -17.59 1.47 22.54
N ASP A 434 -16.49 0.74 22.37
CA ASP A 434 -15.87 -0.01 23.47
C ASP A 434 -15.38 0.99 24.54
N PRO A 435 -15.85 0.88 25.80
CA PRO A 435 -15.48 1.80 26.86
C PRO A 435 -13.98 1.75 27.20
N GLU A 436 -13.29 0.62 27.02
CA GLU A 436 -11.85 0.53 27.30
C GLU A 436 -11.03 1.39 26.32
N ASP A 437 -11.36 1.35 25.04
CA ASP A 437 -10.67 2.09 23.99
C ASP A 437 -10.87 3.61 24.13
N ALA A 438 -12.10 4.02 24.48
CA ALA A 438 -12.42 5.41 24.75
C ALA A 438 -11.64 5.94 25.96
N VAL A 439 -11.63 5.20 27.08
CA VAL A 439 -10.86 5.55 28.29
C VAL A 439 -9.36 5.63 28.00
N ALA A 440 -8.81 4.65 27.27
CA ALA A 440 -7.39 4.63 26.92
C ALA A 440 -6.99 5.86 26.07
N CYS A 441 -7.81 6.24 25.09
CA CYS A 441 -7.53 7.40 24.25
C CYS A 441 -7.65 8.73 25.02
N LEU A 442 -8.69 8.88 25.86
CA LEU A 442 -8.88 10.06 26.70
C LEU A 442 -7.73 10.24 27.71
N LEU A 443 -7.29 9.15 28.35
CA LEU A 443 -6.12 9.18 29.25
C LEU A 443 -4.83 9.51 28.51
N THR A 444 -4.64 9.00 27.29
CA THR A 444 -3.47 9.34 26.45
C THR A 444 -3.43 10.85 26.17
N LEU A 445 -4.59 11.48 25.95
CA LEU A 445 -4.67 12.92 25.72
C LEU A 445 -4.26 13.74 26.95
N LEU A 446 -4.67 13.31 28.15
CA LEU A 446 -4.26 13.93 29.41
C LEU A 446 -2.74 13.83 29.65
N HIS A 447 -2.11 12.70 29.29
CA HIS A 447 -0.67 12.53 29.45
C HIS A 447 0.16 13.29 28.41
N ARG A 448 -0.40 13.53 27.21
CA ARG A 448 0.30 14.16 26.09
C ARG A 448 0.45 15.67 26.25
N VAL A 449 -0.52 16.34 26.87
CA VAL A 449 -0.60 17.80 26.90
C VAL A 449 0.10 18.36 28.14
N ASP A 450 1.12 19.19 27.91
CA ASP A 450 1.80 19.91 28.99
C ASP A 450 1.22 21.33 29.17
N LEU A 451 0.43 21.50 30.23
CA LEU A 451 -0.18 22.80 30.60
C LEU A 451 0.83 23.87 31.02
N SER A 452 2.10 23.53 31.25
CA SER A 452 3.14 24.53 31.48
C SER A 452 3.58 25.25 30.20
N ALA A 453 3.41 24.59 29.05
CA ALA A 453 3.77 25.12 27.73
C ALA A 453 2.61 25.82 27.03
N ASP A 454 1.37 25.34 27.19
CA ASP A 454 0.19 25.89 26.51
C ASP A 454 -1.09 25.79 27.36
N GLU A 455 -1.53 26.91 27.94
CA GLU A 455 -2.76 26.99 28.73
C GLU A 455 -4.04 26.89 27.89
N SER A 456 -3.96 27.05 26.57
CA SER A 456 -5.13 27.04 25.69
C SER A 456 -5.86 25.70 25.69
N TRP A 457 -5.16 24.60 26.01
CA TRP A 457 -5.72 23.25 26.10
C TRP A 457 -6.58 22.98 27.34
N LEU A 458 -6.55 23.86 28.35
CA LEU A 458 -7.30 23.66 29.60
C LEU A 458 -8.80 23.36 29.41
N PRO A 459 -9.55 24.04 28.51
CA PRO A 459 -10.96 23.72 28.26
C PRO A 459 -11.14 22.31 27.69
N VAL A 460 -10.27 21.88 26.77
CA VAL A 460 -10.29 20.55 26.17
C VAL A 460 -10.00 19.47 27.22
N LEU A 461 -9.02 19.69 28.10
CA LEU A 461 -8.71 18.73 29.17
C LEU A 461 -9.83 18.62 30.22
N LYS A 462 -10.52 19.73 30.54
CA LYS A 462 -11.71 19.68 31.39
C LYS A 462 -12.82 18.84 30.77
N GLU A 463 -12.98 18.95 29.45
CA GLU A 463 -13.95 18.16 28.71
C GLU A 463 -13.59 16.66 28.70
N VAL A 464 -12.31 16.33 28.56
CA VAL A 464 -11.81 14.96 28.70
C VAL A 464 -12.14 14.37 30.08
N VAL A 465 -11.87 15.12 31.16
CA VAL A 465 -12.16 14.67 32.53
C VAL A 465 -13.66 14.53 32.75
N ARG A 466 -14.48 15.40 32.15
CA ARG A 466 -15.95 15.29 32.16
C ARG A 466 -16.41 13.99 31.49
N LEU A 467 -15.88 13.68 30.31
CA LEU A 467 -16.23 12.47 29.57
C LEU A 467 -15.75 11.19 30.27
N LEU A 468 -14.55 11.19 30.86
CA LEU A 468 -14.07 10.10 31.72
C LEU A 468 -14.97 9.87 32.94
N SER A 469 -15.71 10.91 33.34
CA SER A 469 -16.66 10.88 34.45
C SER A 469 -18.10 10.57 34.03
N ASP A 470 -18.33 10.30 32.73
CA ASP A 470 -19.66 9.99 32.20
C ASP A 470 -20.10 8.60 32.67
N PRO A 471 -21.30 8.46 33.27
CA PRO A 471 -21.78 7.18 33.78
C PRO A 471 -21.93 6.11 32.69
N ARG A 472 -22.06 6.48 31.41
CA ARG A 472 -22.18 5.53 30.29
C ARG A 472 -20.94 4.66 30.12
N LEU A 473 -19.75 5.16 30.45
CA LEU A 473 -18.49 4.39 30.38
C LEU A 473 -18.39 3.27 31.43
N GLY A 474 -19.22 3.32 32.48
CA GLY A 474 -19.14 2.39 33.62
C GLY A 474 -20.42 1.59 33.89
N LYS A 475 -21.39 1.59 32.96
CA LYS A 475 -22.69 0.91 33.16
C LYS A 475 -22.58 -0.61 33.34
N GLU A 476 -21.54 -1.24 32.79
CA GLU A 476 -21.39 -2.70 32.79
C GLU A 476 -20.18 -3.21 33.59
N ASP A 477 -19.21 -2.33 33.89
CA ASP A 477 -17.95 -2.71 34.55
C ASP A 477 -17.54 -1.70 35.64
N ALA A 478 -17.85 -2.04 36.90
CA ALA A 478 -17.44 -1.25 38.06
C ALA A 478 -15.92 -1.26 38.28
N ASP A 479 -15.21 -2.28 37.79
CA ASP A 479 -13.75 -2.37 37.89
C ASP A 479 -13.07 -1.41 36.92
N LEU A 480 -13.67 -1.16 35.74
CA LEU A 480 -13.16 -0.18 34.77
C LEU A 480 -13.18 1.25 35.32
N LEU A 481 -14.24 1.64 36.04
CA LEU A 481 -14.32 2.95 36.71
C LEU A 481 -13.24 3.07 37.79
N GLN A 482 -13.02 2.02 38.58
CA GLN A 482 -11.94 2.00 39.57
C GLN A 482 -10.58 2.15 38.90
N ARG A 483 -10.28 1.33 37.86
CA ARG A 483 -9.03 1.41 37.08
C ARG A 483 -8.81 2.79 36.46
N THR A 484 -9.87 3.44 36.00
CA THR A 484 -9.81 4.81 35.48
C THR A 484 -9.45 5.80 36.59
N GLY A 485 -10.08 5.68 37.76
CA GLY A 485 -9.73 6.45 38.95
C GLY A 485 -8.27 6.30 39.34
N TRP A 486 -7.75 5.06 39.37
CA TRP A 486 -6.34 4.76 39.61
C TRP A 486 -5.40 5.48 38.63
N ARG A 487 -5.76 5.52 37.35
CA ARG A 487 -4.95 6.19 36.31
C ARG A 487 -5.04 7.72 36.35
N LEU A 488 -6.03 8.29 37.05
CA LEU A 488 -6.18 9.74 37.24
C LEU A 488 -5.46 10.29 38.48
N LEU A 489 -5.14 9.44 39.47
CA LEU A 489 -4.41 9.83 40.68
C LEU A 489 -3.11 10.62 40.45
N PRO A 490 -2.29 10.32 39.43
CA PRO A 490 -1.02 11.05 39.22
C PRO A 490 -1.22 12.53 38.89
N PHE A 491 -2.37 12.88 38.30
CA PHE A 491 -2.72 14.25 37.94
C PHE A 491 -3.23 15.08 39.13
N LEU A 492 -3.41 14.47 40.31
CA LEU A 492 -3.74 15.18 41.55
C LEU A 492 -2.51 15.81 42.20
N ALA A 493 -1.31 15.30 41.90
CA ALA A 493 -0.07 15.87 42.40
C ALA A 493 0.19 17.23 41.74
N ILE A 494 0.31 18.27 42.55
CA ILE A 494 0.50 19.63 42.05
C ILE A 494 1.99 19.81 41.79
N THR A 495 2.36 20.01 40.53
CA THR A 495 3.77 20.26 40.16
C THR A 495 4.05 21.73 39.82
N SER A 496 3.02 22.47 39.40
CA SER A 496 3.09 23.88 39.03
C SER A 496 1.73 24.56 39.23
N VAL A 497 1.74 25.90 39.31
CA VAL A 497 0.53 26.69 39.51
C VAL A 497 -0.42 26.62 38.30
N SER A 498 0.10 26.40 37.08
CA SER A 498 -0.72 26.22 35.87
C SER A 498 -1.49 24.88 35.88
N GLN A 499 -0.90 23.82 36.42
CA GLN A 499 -1.56 22.51 36.56
C GLN A 499 -2.56 22.44 37.73
N LEU A 500 -2.49 23.37 38.70
CA LEU A 500 -3.40 23.44 39.84
C LEU A 500 -4.88 23.46 39.43
N ARG A 501 -5.21 24.20 38.35
CA ARG A 501 -6.59 24.32 37.86
C ARG A 501 -7.14 22.99 37.33
N LEU A 502 -6.30 22.18 36.70
CA LEU A 502 -6.67 20.86 36.22
C LEU A 502 -6.74 19.86 37.38
N ALA A 503 -5.75 19.86 38.27
CA ALA A 503 -5.72 18.99 39.46
C ALA A 503 -6.95 19.20 40.36
N ALA A 504 -7.34 20.46 40.60
CA ALA A 504 -8.56 20.79 41.35
C ALA A 504 -9.84 20.33 40.63
N TYR A 505 -9.86 20.38 39.30
CA TYR A 505 -11.00 19.88 38.52
C TYR A 505 -11.09 18.35 38.57
N ILE A 506 -9.96 17.64 38.44
CA ILE A 506 -9.88 16.18 38.55
C ILE A 506 -10.27 15.72 39.95
N ALA A 507 -9.82 16.41 41.00
CA ALA A 507 -10.19 16.10 42.39
C ALA A 507 -11.70 16.15 42.62
N LYS A 508 -12.43 17.03 41.91
CA LYS A 508 -13.88 17.20 42.00
C LYS A 508 -14.67 16.29 41.05
N SER A 509 -13.99 15.54 40.18
CA SER A 509 -14.63 14.59 39.27
C SER A 509 -15.30 13.44 40.03
N SER A 510 -16.40 12.89 39.52
CA SER A 510 -17.14 11.80 40.18
C SER A 510 -16.29 10.55 40.38
N VAL A 511 -15.46 10.21 39.38
CA VAL A 511 -14.60 9.01 39.39
C VAL A 511 -13.55 9.09 40.49
N VAL A 512 -12.97 10.27 40.73
CA VAL A 512 -11.95 10.46 41.77
C VAL A 512 -12.57 10.72 43.13
N ALA A 513 -13.68 11.46 43.22
CA ALA A 513 -14.36 11.74 44.48
C ALA A 513 -14.94 10.46 45.12
N GLN A 514 -15.37 9.50 44.29
CA GLN A 514 -15.89 8.21 44.75
C GLN A 514 -14.79 7.17 45.01
N HIS A 515 -13.54 7.45 44.61
CA HIS A 515 -12.45 6.50 44.73
C HIS A 515 -11.97 6.36 46.19
N PRO A 516 -11.79 5.12 46.71
CA PRO A 516 -11.48 4.88 48.13
C PRO A 516 -10.26 5.65 48.66
N LEU A 517 -9.20 5.81 47.86
CA LEU A 517 -7.98 6.51 48.28
C LEU A 517 -8.11 8.03 48.40
N THR A 518 -9.03 8.64 47.66
CA THR A 518 -9.14 10.11 47.53
C THR A 518 -10.40 10.63 48.21
N GLN A 519 -11.04 9.82 49.05
CA GLN A 519 -12.15 10.26 49.87
C GLN A 519 -11.75 11.49 50.70
N ASN A 520 -12.59 12.53 50.66
CA ASN A 520 -12.39 13.84 51.27
C ASN A 520 -11.26 14.71 50.70
N TRP A 521 -10.51 14.25 49.69
CA TRP A 521 -9.43 15.05 49.10
C TRP A 521 -9.91 16.36 48.49
N ALA A 522 -11.06 16.38 47.81
CA ALA A 522 -11.60 17.61 47.21
C ALA A 522 -11.87 18.71 48.24
N GLN A 523 -12.33 18.35 49.44
CA GLN A 523 -12.58 19.29 50.55
C GLN A 523 -11.27 19.78 51.16
N GLU A 524 -10.33 18.86 51.41
CA GLU A 524 -8.99 19.17 51.90
C GLU A 524 -8.20 20.08 50.93
N LEU A 525 -8.37 19.86 49.63
CA LEU A 525 -7.76 20.71 48.60
C LEU A 525 -8.35 22.12 48.61
N ASP A 526 -9.66 22.27 48.78
CA ASP A 526 -10.31 23.58 48.89
C ASP A 526 -9.80 24.36 50.13
N GLU A 527 -9.60 23.68 51.27
CA GLU A 527 -8.99 24.28 52.48
C GLU A 527 -7.53 24.71 52.25
N VAL A 528 -6.74 23.89 51.55
CA VAL A 528 -5.35 24.23 51.21
C VAL A 528 -5.30 25.39 50.22
N MET A 529 -6.25 25.48 49.27
CA MET A 529 -6.35 26.55 48.29
C MET A 529 -6.57 27.94 48.93
N GLU A 530 -7.11 28.03 50.15
CA GLU A 530 -7.21 29.30 50.90
C GLU A 530 -5.82 29.87 51.28
N LYS A 531 -4.80 28.99 51.38
CA LYS A 531 -3.41 29.34 51.70
C LYS A 531 -2.51 29.49 50.47
N ARG A 532 -3.08 29.69 49.27
CA ARG A 532 -2.36 29.81 47.99
C ARG A 532 -1.26 30.88 47.92
N SER A 533 -1.27 31.83 48.85
CA SER A 533 -0.30 32.93 48.91
C SER A 533 1.03 32.52 49.56
N ASP A 534 1.13 31.30 50.09
CA ASP A 534 2.35 30.78 50.72
C ASP A 534 3.41 30.41 49.66
N PRO A 535 4.68 30.84 49.81
CA PRO A 535 5.77 30.46 48.89
C PRO A 535 6.05 28.94 48.83
N ASP A 536 5.64 28.14 49.83
CA ASP A 536 5.77 26.68 49.84
C ASP A 536 4.41 25.95 49.64
N PHE A 537 3.43 26.64 49.06
CA PHE A 537 2.08 26.10 48.79
C PHE A 537 2.09 24.75 48.06
N VAL A 538 2.98 24.56 47.08
CA VAL A 538 3.10 23.30 46.32
C VAL A 538 3.56 22.15 47.21
N GLY A 539 4.48 22.43 48.15
CA GLY A 539 4.92 21.46 49.15
C GLY A 539 3.78 21.08 50.10
N LEU A 540 3.12 22.09 50.67
CA LEU A 540 2.01 21.93 51.61
C LEU A 540 0.83 21.14 50.99
N ALA A 541 0.47 21.44 49.74
CA ALA A 541 -0.64 20.77 49.07
C ALA A 541 -0.34 19.29 48.78
N ASN A 542 0.88 18.97 48.34
CA ASN A 542 1.28 17.59 48.12
C ASN A 542 1.46 16.82 49.45
N GLU A 543 1.93 17.47 50.51
CA GLU A 543 1.98 16.85 51.85
C GLU A 543 0.59 16.50 52.35
N ARG A 544 -0.38 17.40 52.18
CA ARG A 544 -1.78 17.14 52.53
C ARG A 544 -2.39 16.02 51.70
N LEU A 545 -2.13 15.97 50.40
CA LEU A 545 -2.54 14.88 49.51
C LEU A 545 -2.01 13.53 50.01
N VAL A 546 -0.73 13.47 50.35
CA VAL A 546 -0.07 12.27 50.87
C VAL A 546 -0.70 11.83 52.19
N SER A 547 -0.98 12.77 53.10
CA SER A 547 -1.64 12.50 54.37
C SER A 547 -3.04 11.89 54.16
N THR A 548 -3.84 12.46 53.25
CA THR A 548 -5.18 11.97 52.91
C THR A 548 -5.13 10.57 52.31
N VAL A 549 -4.26 10.33 51.31
CA VAL A 549 -4.10 9.02 50.68
C VAL A 549 -3.64 7.97 51.68
N THR A 550 -2.70 8.30 52.56
CA THR A 550 -2.22 7.40 53.61
C THR A 550 -3.33 7.02 54.59
N LYS A 551 -4.07 8.01 55.08
CA LYS A 551 -5.18 7.80 56.02
C LYS A 551 -6.27 6.90 55.42
N ASN A 552 -6.53 7.05 54.13
CA ASN A 552 -7.49 6.22 53.42
C ASN A 552 -6.92 4.82 53.11
N LEU A 553 -5.62 4.69 52.85
CA LEU A 553 -4.98 3.39 52.63
C LEU A 553 -5.00 2.50 53.89
N THR A 554 -4.84 3.09 55.07
CA THR A 554 -4.87 2.34 56.34
C THR A 554 -6.26 1.84 56.71
N SER A 555 -7.33 2.49 56.21
CA SER A 555 -8.71 2.07 56.41
C SER A 555 -9.23 1.05 55.38
N MET A 556 -8.47 0.75 54.32
CA MET A 556 -8.83 -0.23 53.28
C MET A 556 -8.57 -1.68 53.68
N GLU A 557 -9.34 -2.61 53.11
CA GLU A 557 -9.14 -4.06 53.23
C GLU A 557 -7.80 -4.52 52.62
N HIS A 558 -7.24 -5.63 53.13
CA HIS A 558 -5.89 -6.10 52.80
C HIS A 558 -5.69 -6.39 51.30
N PHE A 559 -6.72 -6.89 50.62
CA PHE A 559 -6.68 -7.18 49.18
C PHE A 559 -6.63 -5.89 48.35
N SER A 560 -7.59 -4.98 48.56
CA SER A 560 -7.63 -3.68 47.87
C SER A 560 -6.42 -2.79 48.20
N ARG A 561 -5.82 -2.95 49.39
CA ARG A 561 -4.58 -2.27 49.80
C ARG A 561 -3.37 -2.73 48.98
N ARG A 562 -3.26 -4.02 48.61
CA ARG A 562 -2.16 -4.53 47.77
C ARG A 562 -2.22 -3.98 46.34
N ASP A 563 -3.41 -3.99 45.74
CA ASP A 563 -3.62 -3.44 44.39
C ASP A 563 -3.43 -1.92 44.37
N ALA A 564 -3.89 -1.23 45.42
CA ALA A 564 -3.65 0.20 45.62
C ALA A 564 -2.17 0.57 45.67
N LEU A 565 -1.39 -0.22 46.42
CA LEU A 565 0.05 -0.04 46.49
C LEU A 565 0.68 -0.22 45.11
N LEU A 566 0.41 -1.32 44.42
CA LEU A 566 0.91 -1.59 43.05
C LEU A 566 0.61 -0.45 42.07
N LEU A 567 -0.59 0.11 42.12
CA LEU A 567 -1.04 1.21 41.26
C LEU A 567 -0.51 2.59 41.68
N LEU A 568 -0.12 2.79 42.93
CA LEU A 568 0.59 4.00 43.39
C LEU A 568 2.10 3.94 43.08
N PHE A 569 2.69 2.74 43.02
CA PHE A 569 4.09 2.54 42.65
C PHE A 569 4.38 2.94 41.20
N PHE A 570 3.49 2.57 40.27
CA PHE A 570 3.70 2.78 38.84
C PHE A 570 3.82 4.27 38.45
N PRO A 571 2.96 5.19 38.93
CA PRO A 571 3.05 6.60 38.57
C PRO A 571 4.19 7.35 39.24
N VAL A 572 4.59 7.01 40.47
CA VAL A 572 5.78 7.61 41.11
C VAL A 572 7.05 7.20 40.36
N PHE A 573 7.10 5.94 39.90
CA PHE A 573 8.17 5.41 39.05
C PHE A 573 8.18 6.05 37.66
N VAL A 574 7.00 6.27 37.04
CA VAL A 574 6.85 6.91 35.72
C VAL A 574 7.09 8.43 35.77
N LEU A 575 6.65 9.15 36.80
CA LEU A 575 7.04 10.55 37.05
C LEU A 575 8.57 10.68 37.18
N GLY A 576 9.24 9.67 37.73
CA GLY A 576 10.71 9.61 37.80
C GLY A 576 11.40 9.31 36.47
N LEU A 577 10.75 8.56 35.55
CA LEU A 577 11.33 8.15 34.26
C LEU A 577 11.05 9.12 33.10
N VAL A 578 9.94 9.85 33.12
CA VAL A 578 9.45 10.60 31.94
C VAL A 578 9.78 12.10 31.99
N VAL A 579 10.19 12.65 33.14
CA VAL A 579 10.25 14.12 33.28
C VAL A 579 11.66 14.68 33.11
N ARG A 580 11.86 15.49 32.06
CA ARG A 580 13.14 16.17 31.72
C ARG A 580 13.40 17.47 32.51
N ALA A 581 12.49 17.92 33.36
CA ALA A 581 12.62 19.17 34.11
C ALA A 581 13.01 18.91 35.58
N THR A 582 14.09 19.56 36.02
CA THR A 582 14.79 19.37 37.30
C THR A 582 13.91 19.59 38.55
N GLN A 583 12.84 20.37 38.46
CA GLN A 583 11.89 20.61 39.56
C GLN A 583 10.98 19.41 39.85
N HIS A 584 10.60 18.62 38.85
CA HIS A 584 9.70 17.47 39.05
C HIS A 584 10.40 16.26 39.66
N LEU A 585 11.72 16.11 39.40
CA LEU A 585 12.56 15.10 40.05
C LEU A 585 12.62 15.32 41.57
N LEU A 586 12.70 16.59 41.98
CA LEU A 586 12.69 17.01 43.38
C LEU A 586 11.31 16.86 44.02
N THR A 587 10.22 17.14 43.30
CA THR A 587 8.86 16.88 43.79
C THR A 587 8.61 15.38 43.95
N ALA A 588 9.07 14.53 43.02
CA ALA A 588 8.98 13.08 43.16
C ALA A 588 9.80 12.57 44.36
N GLN A 589 11.01 13.10 44.58
CA GLN A 589 11.82 12.81 45.76
C GLN A 589 11.13 13.26 47.06
N ARG A 590 10.56 14.47 47.11
CA ARG A 590 9.84 15.00 48.29
C ARG A 590 8.58 14.20 48.59
N VAL A 591 7.75 13.96 47.58
CA VAL A 591 6.51 13.17 47.69
C VAL A 591 6.85 11.76 48.17
N TYR A 592 7.92 11.15 47.66
CA TYR A 592 8.38 9.85 48.15
C TYR A 592 8.86 9.89 49.61
N THR A 593 9.69 10.85 50.01
CA THR A 593 10.13 10.98 51.42
C THR A 593 8.97 11.18 52.39
N LEU A 594 7.91 11.86 51.93
CA LEU A 594 6.68 12.06 52.71
C LEU A 594 5.80 10.79 52.73
N LEU A 595 5.82 9.98 51.66
CA LEU A 595 5.07 8.73 51.54
C LEU A 595 5.76 7.54 52.22
N GLU A 596 7.08 7.54 52.32
CA GLU A 596 7.86 6.37 52.71
C GLU A 596 7.57 5.87 54.13
N ALA A 597 7.68 6.75 55.13
CA ALA A 597 7.38 6.40 56.52
C ALA A 597 5.92 5.96 56.71
N PRO A 598 4.91 6.70 56.19
CA PRO A 598 3.51 6.29 56.33
C PRO A 598 3.13 5.01 55.56
N LEU A 599 3.75 4.74 54.40
CA LEU A 599 3.56 3.48 53.66
C LEU A 599 4.15 2.29 54.42
N LEU A 600 5.34 2.44 55.00
CA LEU A 600 5.97 1.40 55.81
C LEU A 600 5.15 1.09 57.08
N ASP A 601 4.56 2.10 57.70
CA ASP A 601 3.69 1.95 58.88
C ASP A 601 2.36 1.25 58.52
N ALA A 602 1.76 1.61 57.38
CA ALA A 602 0.56 0.95 56.84
C ALA A 602 0.81 -0.53 56.46
N ILE A 603 2.03 -0.87 56.03
CA ILE A 603 2.47 -2.25 55.76
C ILE A 603 2.71 -3.01 57.08
N GLY A 604 3.32 -2.37 58.09
CA GLY A 604 3.54 -2.97 59.41
C GLY A 604 2.24 -3.36 60.13
N HIS A 605 1.19 -2.55 59.99
CA HIS A 605 -0.14 -2.88 60.50
C HIS A 605 -0.89 -3.97 59.71
N ALA A 606 -0.51 -4.25 58.46
CA ALA A 606 -1.15 -5.29 57.63
C ALA A 606 -0.72 -6.71 58.04
N THR A 607 0.51 -6.84 58.54
CA THR A 607 1.02 -8.08 59.13
C THR A 607 0.51 -8.19 60.57
N GLY A 608 -0.74 -8.62 60.76
CA GLY A 608 -1.34 -8.82 62.09
C GLY A 608 -0.39 -9.54 63.05
N ALA A 609 0.13 -8.79 64.03
CA ALA A 609 0.96 -9.30 65.10
C ALA A 609 0.09 -10.01 66.13
N THR A 610 -0.36 -11.23 65.81
CA THR A 610 -0.88 -12.19 66.79
C THR A 610 -0.56 -13.61 66.34
N GLN A 611 0.72 -14.00 66.36
CA GLN A 611 1.19 -15.33 66.77
C GLN A 611 2.73 -15.34 66.80
N GLU A 612 3.26 -15.87 67.89
CA GLU A 612 4.64 -15.90 68.35
C GLU A 612 5.68 -16.32 67.29
N VAL A 613 6.43 -15.38 66.72
CA VAL A 613 7.84 -15.54 66.28
C VAL A 613 8.49 -14.13 66.25
N GLU A 614 9.73 -14.04 66.73
CA GLU A 614 10.70 -12.93 66.84
C GLU A 614 10.37 -11.53 66.25
N PRO A 615 10.76 -10.43 66.94
CA PRO A 615 10.52 -9.08 66.46
C PRO A 615 11.20 -8.88 65.10
N LEU A 616 10.45 -8.46 64.08
CA LEU A 616 11.03 -7.89 62.86
C LEU A 616 11.87 -6.67 63.28
N GLY A 617 13.19 -6.88 63.42
CA GLY A 617 14.15 -5.80 63.35
C GLY A 617 13.98 -5.07 62.02
N SER A 618 14.19 -3.75 62.05
CA SER A 618 14.29 -2.79 60.94
C SER A 618 14.00 -3.32 59.53
N ALA A 619 13.04 -2.70 58.84
CA ALA A 619 12.75 -2.94 57.42
C ALA A 619 14.03 -3.15 56.58
N PRO A 620 14.05 -4.12 55.65
CA PRO A 620 15.27 -4.51 54.94
C PRO A 620 15.93 -3.30 54.25
N PRO A 621 17.26 -3.13 54.39
CA PRO A 621 17.95 -1.88 54.02
C PRO A 621 18.12 -1.69 52.51
N SER A 622 17.89 -2.70 51.69
CA SER A 622 18.07 -2.65 50.22
C SER A 622 17.06 -3.55 49.50
N PHE A 623 16.80 -3.27 48.22
CA PHE A 623 15.97 -4.11 47.36
C PHE A 623 16.46 -5.56 47.32
N SER A 624 17.78 -5.78 47.29
CA SER A 624 18.36 -7.13 47.28
C SER A 624 18.04 -7.91 48.56
N ALA A 625 18.06 -7.27 49.72
CA ALA A 625 17.68 -7.87 51.00
C ALA A 625 16.18 -8.17 51.06
N ALA A 626 15.36 -7.24 50.58
CA ALA A 626 13.91 -7.43 50.51
C ALA A 626 13.52 -8.55 49.54
N LEU A 627 14.15 -8.63 48.36
CA LEU A 627 13.90 -9.66 47.35
C LEU A 627 14.24 -11.07 47.89
N THR A 628 15.30 -11.16 48.69
CA THR A 628 15.70 -12.43 49.33
C THR A 628 14.63 -12.92 50.31
N LEU A 629 14.02 -12.01 51.09
CA LEU A 629 12.92 -12.33 52.00
C LEU A 629 11.62 -12.66 51.26
N PHE A 630 11.35 -11.99 50.13
CA PHE A 630 10.23 -12.30 49.25
C PHE A 630 10.32 -13.69 48.63
N LEU A 631 11.51 -14.12 48.19
CA LEU A 631 11.70 -15.48 47.68
C LEU A 631 11.42 -16.56 48.74
N GLN A 632 11.48 -16.21 50.04
CA GLN A 632 11.17 -17.12 51.14
C GLN A 632 9.69 -17.09 51.55
N GLN A 633 9.04 -15.91 51.57
CA GLN A 633 7.61 -15.76 51.88
C GLN A 633 6.97 -14.71 50.93
N PRO A 634 6.57 -15.12 49.72
CA PRO A 634 6.18 -14.18 48.66
C PRO A 634 4.97 -13.32 49.03
N ASP A 635 3.95 -13.90 49.68
CA ASP A 635 2.76 -13.15 50.09
C ASP A 635 3.03 -12.08 51.16
N ARG A 636 4.05 -12.27 52.01
CA ARG A 636 4.26 -11.43 53.19
C ARG A 636 5.18 -10.23 52.92
N TRP A 637 6.08 -10.36 51.94
CA TRP A 637 7.13 -9.38 51.68
C TRP A 637 7.01 -8.65 50.35
N PHE A 638 6.02 -8.99 49.51
CA PHE A 638 5.82 -8.36 48.20
C PHE A 638 5.74 -6.82 48.26
N SER A 639 4.93 -6.29 49.18
CA SER A 639 4.79 -4.83 49.36
C SER A 639 6.08 -4.18 49.85
N VAL A 640 6.85 -4.87 50.70
CA VAL A 640 8.15 -4.40 51.22
C VAL A 640 9.20 -4.36 50.10
N VAL A 641 9.20 -5.35 49.21
CA VAL A 641 10.07 -5.38 48.03
C VAL A 641 9.80 -4.22 47.08
N LEU A 642 8.53 -3.89 46.81
CA LEU A 642 8.19 -2.74 45.97
C LEU A 642 8.64 -1.42 46.61
N VAL A 643 8.44 -1.23 47.92
CA VAL A 643 8.93 -0.04 48.64
C VAL A 643 10.46 0.06 48.53
N SER A 644 11.19 -1.03 48.79
CA SER A 644 12.65 -1.05 48.70
C SER A 644 13.16 -0.83 47.27
N LEU A 645 12.46 -1.33 46.25
CA LEU A 645 12.79 -1.08 44.84
C LEU A 645 12.65 0.40 44.49
N LEU A 646 11.54 1.03 44.93
CA LEU A 646 11.27 2.43 44.65
C LEU A 646 12.23 3.34 45.43
N ARG A 647 12.58 2.98 46.69
CA ARG A 647 13.66 3.62 47.47
C ARG A 647 14.96 3.64 46.68
N ASP A 648 15.42 2.47 46.23
CA ASP A 648 16.69 2.33 45.53
C ASP A 648 16.68 3.04 44.17
N PHE A 649 15.54 3.03 43.47
CA PHE A 649 15.34 3.76 42.22
C PHE A 649 15.41 5.28 42.42
N ILE A 650 14.72 5.83 43.41
CA ILE A 650 14.69 7.27 43.70
C ILE A 650 16.03 7.78 44.24
N CYS A 651 16.72 6.99 45.06
CA CYS A 651 18.09 7.25 45.50
C CYS A 651 19.10 7.26 44.32
N SER A 652 18.78 6.56 43.22
CA SER A 652 19.61 6.50 42.01
C SER A 652 19.37 7.66 41.04
N LEU A 653 18.26 8.39 41.16
CA LEU A 653 17.96 9.58 40.34
C LEU A 653 18.83 10.77 40.79
N ARG A 654 19.86 11.12 40.01
CA ARG A 654 20.75 12.28 40.28
C ARG A 654 20.41 13.48 39.39
N CYS A 655 20.21 14.65 39.99
CA CYS A 655 20.06 15.92 39.29
C CYS A 655 21.45 16.55 39.02
N HIS A 656 21.71 17.04 37.80
CA HIS A 656 23.01 17.60 37.39
C HIS A 656 23.20 19.09 37.73
N ASP A 657 22.22 19.75 38.35
CA ASP A 657 22.28 21.19 38.65
C ASP A 657 22.91 21.47 40.03
N ASN A 658 24.07 22.13 40.06
CA ASN A 658 24.89 22.30 41.26
C ASN A 658 24.38 23.38 42.24
N THR A 659 23.36 24.16 41.86
CA THR A 659 22.83 25.27 42.67
C THR A 659 22.00 24.83 43.88
N PHE A 660 21.65 23.54 43.98
CA PHE A 660 20.79 23.01 45.06
C PHE A 660 21.36 21.79 45.80
N ARG A 661 22.69 21.63 45.88
CA ARG A 661 23.42 20.58 46.66
C ARG A 661 23.26 20.64 48.20
N GLY A 662 22.20 21.27 48.72
CA GLY A 662 22.00 21.46 50.16
C GLY A 662 21.44 20.25 50.91
N PHE A 663 20.77 19.32 50.22
CA PHE A 663 19.95 18.28 50.89
C PHE A 663 20.47 16.84 50.73
N SER A 664 21.62 16.62 50.10
CA SER A 664 22.30 15.31 50.02
C SER A 664 23.04 14.97 51.33
N LYS A 665 22.34 14.99 52.47
CA LYS A 665 22.81 14.43 53.74
C LYS A 665 21.74 13.47 54.29
N LEU A 666 21.51 12.39 53.56
CA LEU A 666 20.77 11.21 54.07
C LEU A 666 21.70 10.00 54.27
N ASP A 667 23.02 10.18 54.17
CA ASP A 667 24.02 9.19 54.61
C ASP A 667 24.25 9.25 56.13
N LYS A 668 23.21 9.01 56.93
CA LYS A 668 23.41 8.54 58.31
C LYS A 668 22.38 7.48 58.67
N PRO A 669 22.82 6.30 59.13
CA PRO A 669 21.94 5.23 59.55
C PRO A 669 21.31 5.59 60.90
N PHE A 670 20.02 5.37 61.05
CA PHE A 670 19.37 5.11 62.34
C PHE A 670 18.83 3.69 62.32
#